data_AF-A0A6N7A972-F1
#
_entry.id   AF-A0A6N7A972-F1
#
_cell.length_a   1.000
_cell.length_b   1.000
_cell.length_c   1.000
_cell.angle_alpha   90.00
_cell.angle_beta   90.00
_cell.angle_gamma   90.00
#
_symmetry.space_group_name_H-M   'P 1'
#
loop_
_entity.id
_entity.type
_entity.pdbx_description
1 polymer ?
#
loop_
_entity_poly.entity_id
_entity_poly.type
_entity_poly.pdbx_seq_one_letter_code
_entity_poly.pdbx_strand_id
1 'polypeptide(L)'
;MSEDAKILEDIGQYKYGFHDAENYVFKSQKGLSREVVENISRMKGEPQWMLDFRLKGLEHFLSRPMPSWGPDISDLHLDDIYYYVKPTEGSTGSWDDVPDTIKNTFDKLGIPEAERKFLAGVGAQYESEMIYHSLLEHLAKQGVIFLSIEDGLRQHPDLFREYFGTVIPIEDNKFAALNSAVWSGGSFVYVPKGVKVDLPLQAYFRLNTANVGQFERSLIIVDEGAQVHYVEGCFLDGARVRTRQGEKPIEQVAVGDEVLTHLGRWRKVYHTQKRPYHGNVYKIRYYGDSKRELRVTAEHPLLVVRRQRQSERNKEYQLVWSRADSVKVGDYLVVPVYQPAMEKVTAGINIEIGRGRHAPVERHVEFPQEADFYRLLGYYFSEGHVDKEHYLTLSFNAAETKLLADAGHLLERYFSKPPSISAPRQNGQTLVLSSTEAARAFAREFGSTVYEKHVPEWVSNAPVELLAEFVRGMWLGDGSYDPRKNMFRFNSVSTNLAYAFRDALLRLGIAASVNLQTRSAPRKDIYAVVIASPFNPKFGALVGVDAPAGDLSGSPFTLDENFLYMPIKSIDVEEMETEVYNFSVEEDESYVAEGAVSHNCTAPQYTSNSFHSGVIEIVVKKGARSRYSTIQNWSTNVYNLVTQRAKVFANGTHEWVDANLGSKVTMKYPSCYLMEPGAHGEMLSMAFAGPGQVQDAGSKMIHFAPNTTSKIVSKSISRGGGRASYRGLLKVHKGASGVRSSANCDALLLDPQSRSDTYPYIEIDEDDVTIGHEASVSKVGEEQLFYLMSRGLSQEQATTMVVSGFIEPLVKELPMEYAVEMNRLIQLQMEGSVG
;
A
#
# COMPACT_ATOMS: atom_id res chain seq x y z
N MET A 1 27.48 -16.52 -27.36
CA MET A 1 26.72 -15.65 -26.44
C MET A 1 27.76 -14.87 -25.66
N SER A 2 27.65 -13.55 -25.57
CA SER A 2 28.61 -12.72 -24.83
C SER A 2 28.32 -12.74 -23.33
N GLU A 3 29.27 -12.26 -22.52
CA GLU A 3 29.06 -12.13 -21.07
C GLU A 3 27.95 -11.13 -20.75
N ASP A 4 27.75 -10.10 -21.58
CA ASP A 4 26.66 -9.11 -21.45
C ASP A 4 25.27 -9.78 -21.48
N ALA A 5 25.11 -10.85 -22.26
CA ALA A 5 23.85 -11.59 -22.34
C ALA A 5 23.53 -12.34 -21.03
N LYS A 6 24.56 -12.84 -20.32
CA LYS A 6 24.40 -13.39 -18.98
C LYS A 6 24.13 -12.32 -17.94
N ILE A 7 24.80 -11.17 -18.03
CA ILE A 7 24.57 -10.03 -17.13
C ILE A 7 23.11 -9.55 -17.25
N LEU A 8 22.52 -9.57 -18.45
CA LEU A 8 21.10 -9.29 -18.65
C LEU A 8 20.16 -10.38 -18.10
N GLU A 9 20.52 -11.66 -18.13
CA GLU A 9 19.76 -12.72 -17.43
C GLU A 9 19.81 -12.56 -15.90
N ASP A 10 20.98 -12.24 -15.34
CA ASP A 10 21.17 -12.04 -13.89
C ASP A 10 20.49 -10.74 -13.39
N ILE A 11 20.44 -9.67 -14.20
CA ILE A 11 19.66 -8.46 -13.91
C ILE A 11 18.15 -8.71 -14.01
N GLY A 12 17.72 -9.69 -14.82
CA GLY A 12 16.33 -10.14 -14.90
C GLY A 12 15.81 -10.85 -13.64
N GLN A 13 16.68 -11.27 -12.71
CA GLN A 13 16.26 -11.90 -11.47
C GLN A 13 15.89 -10.87 -10.40
N TYR A 14 14.60 -10.52 -10.37
CA TYR A 14 13.92 -9.70 -9.36
C TYR A 14 14.12 -10.25 -7.93
N LYS A 15 15.21 -9.84 -7.28
CA LYS A 15 15.76 -10.48 -6.08
C LYS A 15 15.00 -10.22 -4.78
N TYR A 16 14.02 -9.30 -4.80
CA TYR A 16 13.19 -8.92 -3.67
C TYR A 16 11.70 -8.83 -4.02
N GLY A 17 11.24 -9.66 -4.97
CA GLY A 17 9.83 -10.03 -4.98
C GLY A 17 9.48 -10.72 -3.66
N PHE A 18 8.37 -10.32 -3.03
CA PHE A 18 7.91 -10.94 -1.79
C PHE A 18 7.46 -12.39 -2.03
N HIS A 19 8.43 -13.30 -1.94
CA HIS A 19 8.21 -14.70 -1.65
C HIS A 19 8.41 -14.89 -0.14
N ASP A 20 7.33 -15.10 0.60
CA ASP A 20 7.43 -15.69 1.93
C ASP A 20 7.98 -17.13 1.77
N ALA A 21 8.81 -17.62 2.70
CA ALA A 21 9.43 -18.94 2.56
C ALA A 21 8.38 -20.06 2.45
N GLU A 22 8.60 -21.07 1.57
CA GLU A 22 7.68 -22.19 1.26
C GLU A 22 7.46 -23.17 2.44
N ASN A 23 6.95 -22.67 3.58
CA ASN A 23 6.68 -23.40 4.81
C ASN A 23 5.23 -23.92 4.84
N TYR A 24 4.89 -24.83 3.91
CA TYR A 24 3.56 -25.46 3.89
C TYR A 24 3.52 -26.73 4.75
N VAL A 25 2.37 -26.99 5.37
CA VAL A 25 2.09 -28.28 6.03
C VAL A 25 1.92 -29.39 4.99
N PHE A 26 1.37 -29.06 3.82
CA PHE A 26 1.29 -29.97 2.67
C PHE A 26 1.23 -29.20 1.34
N LYS A 27 1.78 -29.78 0.27
CA LYS A 27 1.69 -29.31 -1.11
C LYS A 27 1.34 -30.53 -1.97
N SER A 28 0.30 -30.44 -2.80
CA SER A 28 -0.13 -31.58 -3.64
C SER A 28 0.97 -31.99 -4.64
N GLN A 29 0.79 -33.14 -5.29
CA GLN A 29 1.47 -33.36 -6.57
C GLN A 29 0.93 -32.34 -7.60
N LYS A 30 1.70 -32.11 -8.67
CA LYS A 30 1.23 -31.36 -9.85
C LYS A 30 0.16 -32.17 -10.58
N GLY A 31 -0.79 -31.47 -11.19
CA GLY A 31 -1.83 -32.06 -12.01
C GLY A 31 -2.96 -32.69 -11.20
N LEU A 32 -4.06 -33.02 -11.89
CA LEU A 32 -5.29 -33.47 -11.24
C LEU A 32 -5.43 -35.00 -11.34
N SER A 33 -5.46 -35.67 -10.19
CA SER A 33 -5.70 -37.12 -10.12
C SER A 33 -6.73 -37.49 -9.06
N ARG A 34 -7.24 -38.72 -9.16
CA ARG A 34 -8.10 -39.31 -8.12
C ARG A 34 -7.43 -39.32 -6.75
N GLU A 35 -6.13 -39.62 -6.70
CA GLU A 35 -5.34 -39.61 -5.47
C GLU A 35 -5.24 -38.20 -4.87
N VAL A 36 -5.06 -37.16 -5.69
CA VAL A 36 -5.07 -35.76 -5.21
C VAL A 36 -6.41 -35.42 -4.55
N VAL A 37 -7.54 -35.78 -5.18
CA VAL A 37 -8.88 -35.54 -4.63
C VAL A 37 -9.14 -36.34 -3.33
N GLU A 38 -8.75 -37.62 -3.30
CA GLU A 38 -8.85 -38.45 -2.10
C GLU A 38 -7.93 -37.96 -0.96
N ASN A 39 -6.77 -37.38 -1.29
CA ASN A 39 -5.85 -36.79 -0.31
C ASN A 39 -6.41 -35.48 0.27
N ILE A 40 -6.97 -34.58 -0.56
CA ILE A 40 -7.63 -33.33 -0.10
C ILE A 40 -8.74 -33.65 0.91
N SER A 41 -9.65 -34.54 0.53
CA SER A 41 -10.81 -34.90 1.36
C SER A 41 -10.39 -35.54 2.70
N ARG A 42 -9.35 -36.39 2.67
CA ARG A 42 -8.75 -37.01 3.87
C ARG A 42 -8.07 -35.98 4.78
N MET A 43 -7.38 -34.98 4.23
CA MET A 43 -6.69 -33.94 5.01
C MET A 43 -7.64 -32.93 5.65
N LYS A 44 -8.83 -32.74 5.07
CA LYS A 44 -9.91 -31.91 5.63
C LYS A 44 -10.78 -32.64 6.66
N GLY A 45 -10.68 -33.97 6.73
CA GLY A 45 -11.51 -34.81 7.62
C GLY A 45 -12.97 -34.86 7.19
N GLU A 46 -13.23 -34.87 5.88
CA GLU A 46 -14.58 -34.76 5.32
C GLU A 46 -15.43 -36.03 5.49
N PRO A 47 -16.78 -35.90 5.55
CA PRO A 47 -17.68 -37.04 5.50
C PRO A 47 -17.68 -37.70 4.11
N GLN A 48 -17.87 -39.02 4.05
CA GLN A 48 -17.82 -39.82 2.81
C GLN A 48 -18.65 -39.22 1.65
N TRP A 49 -19.82 -38.66 1.92
CA TRP A 49 -20.67 -38.08 0.87
C TRP A 49 -20.01 -36.88 0.15
N MET A 50 -19.12 -36.15 0.82
CA MET A 50 -18.35 -35.07 0.21
C MET A 50 -17.21 -35.61 -0.64
N LEU A 51 -16.54 -36.69 -0.22
CA LEU A 51 -15.59 -37.40 -1.07
C LEU A 51 -16.29 -37.94 -2.33
N ASP A 52 -17.47 -38.55 -2.18
CA ASP A 52 -18.28 -39.04 -3.31
C ASP A 52 -18.69 -37.89 -4.26
N PHE A 53 -18.99 -36.70 -3.72
CA PHE A 53 -19.29 -35.49 -4.50
C PHE A 53 -18.05 -34.99 -5.26
N ARG A 54 -16.90 -34.87 -4.58
CA ARG A 54 -15.63 -34.43 -5.19
C ARG A 54 -15.18 -35.38 -6.32
N LEU A 55 -15.31 -36.70 -6.10
CA LEU A 55 -14.96 -37.72 -7.10
C LEU A 55 -15.86 -37.64 -8.34
N LYS A 56 -17.16 -37.39 -8.19
CA LYS A 56 -18.05 -37.12 -9.33
C LYS A 56 -17.69 -35.81 -10.03
N GLY A 57 -17.29 -34.77 -9.28
CA GLY A 57 -16.73 -33.53 -9.83
C GLY A 57 -15.52 -33.79 -10.72
N LEU A 58 -14.62 -34.69 -10.31
CA LEU A 58 -13.46 -35.11 -11.09
C LEU A 58 -13.88 -35.86 -12.37
N GLU A 59 -14.81 -36.82 -12.28
CA GLU A 59 -15.36 -37.54 -13.45
C GLU A 59 -16.03 -36.57 -14.45
N HIS A 60 -16.79 -35.59 -13.95
CA HIS A 60 -17.41 -34.53 -14.75
C HIS A 60 -16.43 -33.50 -15.30
N PHE A 61 -15.27 -33.29 -14.68
CA PHE A 61 -14.19 -32.49 -15.24
C PHE A 61 -13.46 -33.24 -16.37
N LEU A 62 -13.08 -34.50 -16.14
CA LEU A 62 -12.29 -35.31 -17.09
C LEU A 62 -13.08 -35.67 -18.35
N SER A 63 -14.39 -35.93 -18.22
CA SER A 63 -15.27 -36.26 -19.36
C SER A 63 -15.60 -35.07 -20.28
N ARG A 64 -15.22 -33.84 -19.91
CA ARG A 64 -15.54 -32.62 -20.67
C ARG A 64 -14.32 -32.05 -21.40
N PRO A 65 -14.43 -31.67 -22.69
CA PRO A 65 -13.38 -30.93 -23.38
C PRO A 65 -13.22 -29.53 -22.78
N MET A 66 -12.06 -28.90 -23.01
CA MET A 66 -11.89 -27.47 -22.75
C MET A 66 -12.90 -26.66 -23.58
N PRO A 67 -13.46 -25.54 -23.07
CA PRO A 67 -14.42 -24.74 -23.82
C PRO A 67 -13.77 -24.12 -25.06
N SER A 68 -14.37 -24.36 -26.22
CA SER A 68 -13.95 -23.78 -27.51
C SER A 68 -14.61 -22.43 -27.80
N TRP A 69 -14.89 -21.64 -26.76
CA TRP A 69 -15.65 -20.38 -26.83
C TRP A 69 -15.20 -19.40 -25.75
N GLY A 70 -15.32 -18.10 -26.04
CA GLY A 70 -14.79 -17.03 -25.19
C GLY A 70 -13.36 -16.64 -25.60
N PRO A 71 -12.51 -16.19 -24.66
CA PRO A 71 -11.08 -15.97 -24.86
C PRO A 71 -10.33 -17.28 -25.16
N ASP A 72 -9.12 -17.15 -25.71
CA ASP A 72 -8.20 -18.29 -25.82
C ASP A 72 -7.59 -18.63 -24.45
N ILE A 73 -7.62 -19.92 -24.11
CA ILE A 73 -7.07 -20.48 -22.87
C ILE A 73 -6.20 -21.71 -23.15
N SER A 74 -5.69 -21.88 -24.38
CA SER A 74 -4.78 -22.97 -24.77
C SER A 74 -3.46 -22.98 -23.99
N ASP A 75 -2.97 -21.78 -23.62
CA ASP A 75 -1.86 -21.51 -22.69
C ASP A 75 -2.09 -22.02 -21.23
N LEU A 76 -3.30 -22.45 -20.87
CA LEU A 76 -3.63 -22.87 -19.50
C LEU A 76 -3.28 -24.34 -19.26
N HIS A 77 -2.00 -24.60 -18.94
CA HIS A 77 -1.48 -25.93 -18.66
C HIS A 77 -1.89 -26.43 -17.26
N LEU A 78 -3.09 -26.97 -17.16
CA LEU A 78 -3.70 -27.47 -15.92
C LEU A 78 -2.86 -28.59 -15.23
N ASP A 79 -2.14 -29.40 -16.00
CA ASP A 79 -1.28 -30.46 -15.45
C ASP A 79 -0.04 -29.94 -14.70
N ASP A 80 0.34 -28.67 -14.91
CA ASP A 80 1.44 -28.02 -14.19
C ASP A 80 1.03 -27.37 -12.86
N ILE A 81 -0.27 -27.38 -12.53
CA ILE A 81 -0.82 -26.65 -11.38
C ILE A 81 -0.77 -27.51 -10.10
N TYR A 82 -0.44 -26.87 -8.98
CA TYR A 82 -0.67 -27.40 -7.64
C TYR A 82 -2.11 -27.12 -7.20
N TYR A 83 -2.88 -28.18 -6.98
CA TYR A 83 -4.33 -28.12 -6.73
C TYR A 83 -4.74 -27.92 -5.28
N TYR A 84 -3.83 -28.17 -4.34
CA TYR A 84 -4.05 -27.93 -2.91
C TYR A 84 -2.71 -27.70 -2.19
N VAL A 85 -2.64 -26.62 -1.41
CA VAL A 85 -1.46 -26.20 -0.65
C VAL A 85 -1.92 -25.80 0.74
N LYS A 86 -1.71 -26.66 1.73
CA LYS A 86 -2.14 -26.45 3.12
C LYS A 86 -1.15 -25.54 3.86
N PRO A 87 -1.53 -24.31 4.23
CA PRO A 87 -0.58 -23.32 4.76
C PRO A 87 -0.37 -23.40 6.27
N THR A 88 -1.33 -23.95 7.02
CA THR A 88 -1.38 -24.04 8.48
C THR A 88 -1.92 -25.41 8.88
N GLU A 89 -1.89 -25.83 10.15
CA GLU A 89 -2.57 -27.08 10.53
C GLU A 89 -4.11 -26.93 10.61
N GLY A 90 -4.61 -25.70 10.78
CA GLY A 90 -6.04 -25.36 10.75
C GLY A 90 -6.33 -23.85 10.74
N SER A 91 -7.62 -23.51 10.75
CA SER A 91 -8.21 -22.17 10.85
C SER A 91 -8.29 -21.69 12.31
N THR A 92 -8.32 -20.37 12.55
CA THR A 92 -8.45 -19.79 13.89
C THR A 92 -9.57 -18.74 13.98
N GLY A 93 -10.25 -18.70 15.14
CA GLY A 93 -11.25 -17.68 15.48
C GLY A 93 -10.67 -16.44 16.19
N SER A 94 -9.38 -16.48 16.56
CA SER A 94 -8.60 -15.33 17.04
C SER A 94 -7.49 -15.03 16.04
N TRP A 95 -7.20 -13.74 15.81
CA TRP A 95 -6.07 -13.34 14.98
C TRP A 95 -4.74 -13.79 15.60
N ASP A 96 -4.63 -13.76 16.92
CA ASP A 96 -3.39 -14.03 17.65
C ASP A 96 -2.84 -15.44 17.42
N ASP A 97 -3.73 -16.41 17.14
CA ASP A 97 -3.41 -17.82 16.93
C ASP A 97 -2.95 -18.13 15.48
N VAL A 98 -3.14 -17.21 14.53
CA VAL A 98 -2.68 -17.37 13.13
C VAL A 98 -1.14 -17.42 13.09
N PRO A 99 -0.48 -18.31 12.33
CA PRO A 99 0.99 -18.30 12.24
C PRO A 99 1.56 -16.98 11.71
N ASP A 100 2.58 -16.45 12.39
CA ASP A 100 3.13 -15.11 12.13
C ASP A 100 3.59 -14.88 10.68
N THR A 101 4.06 -15.93 9.98
CA THR A 101 4.40 -15.86 8.55
C THR A 101 3.23 -15.43 7.68
N ILE A 102 2.02 -15.87 8.02
CA ILE A 102 0.79 -15.61 7.26
C ILE A 102 0.08 -14.37 7.79
N LYS A 103 0.13 -14.11 9.12
CA LYS A 103 -0.21 -12.79 9.67
C LYS A 103 0.50 -11.70 8.87
N ASN A 104 1.82 -11.79 8.74
CA ASN A 104 2.64 -10.82 8.01
C ASN A 104 2.21 -10.59 6.55
N THR A 105 1.57 -11.55 5.86
CA THR A 105 1.08 -11.34 4.48
C THR A 105 -0.29 -10.65 4.42
N PHE A 106 -1.13 -10.77 5.46
CA PHE A 106 -2.42 -10.06 5.58
C PHE A 106 -2.33 -8.75 6.38
N ASP A 107 -1.34 -8.62 7.24
CA ASP A 107 -0.97 -7.38 7.92
C ASP A 107 -0.53 -6.34 6.87
N LYS A 108 0.19 -6.77 5.81
CA LYS A 108 0.47 -6.01 4.57
C LYS A 108 -0.79 -5.67 3.73
N LEU A 109 -1.98 -6.08 4.18
CA LEU A 109 -3.28 -5.78 3.57
C LEU A 109 -4.23 -5.02 4.52
N GLY A 110 -3.79 -4.64 5.74
CA GLY A 110 -4.54 -3.74 6.63
C GLY A 110 -5.69 -4.35 7.45
N ILE A 111 -5.82 -5.67 7.43
CA ILE A 111 -7.01 -6.44 7.87
C ILE A 111 -7.37 -6.41 9.39
N PRO A 112 -6.46 -6.64 10.37
CA PRO A 112 -6.91 -7.41 11.56
C PRO A 112 -7.50 -6.70 12.79
N GLU A 113 -7.65 -5.36 12.87
CA GLU A 113 -8.33 -4.71 14.01
C GLU A 113 -9.50 -3.79 13.65
N ALA A 114 -9.36 -2.88 12.69
CA ALA A 114 -10.47 -2.01 12.26
C ALA A 114 -11.72 -2.85 11.93
N GLU A 115 -11.50 -4.00 11.32
CA GLU A 115 -12.53 -4.93 10.88
C GLU A 115 -13.29 -5.63 12.02
N ARG A 116 -12.72 -5.71 13.23
CA ARG A 116 -13.43 -6.21 14.42
C ARG A 116 -14.35 -5.14 15.04
N LYS A 117 -14.34 -3.90 14.55
CA LYS A 117 -15.25 -2.80 14.97
C LYS A 117 -16.25 -2.36 13.90
N PHE A 118 -15.86 -2.31 12.62
CA PHE A 118 -16.69 -1.68 11.56
C PHE A 118 -17.44 -2.64 10.64
N LEU A 119 -17.23 -3.94 10.80
CA LEU A 119 -17.81 -4.96 9.93
C LEU A 119 -18.59 -5.97 10.75
N ALA A 120 -19.59 -6.57 10.12
CA ALA A 120 -20.38 -7.63 10.72
C ALA A 120 -19.52 -8.87 11.05
N GLY A 121 -18.47 -9.12 10.27
CA GLY A 121 -17.55 -10.25 10.42
C GLY A 121 -16.53 -10.30 9.29
N VAL A 122 -15.47 -11.10 9.50
CA VAL A 122 -14.25 -11.16 8.69
C VAL A 122 -13.89 -12.60 8.33
N GLY A 123 -13.29 -12.79 7.16
CA GLY A 123 -12.56 -14.01 6.77
C GLY A 123 -11.26 -13.66 6.02
N ALA A 124 -10.28 -14.56 6.05
CA ALA A 124 -9.06 -14.44 5.24
C ALA A 124 -8.63 -15.80 4.68
N GLN A 125 -8.59 -15.94 3.35
CA GLN A 125 -8.08 -17.13 2.65
C GLN A 125 -6.67 -16.90 2.11
N TYR A 126 -5.76 -17.81 2.49
CA TYR A 126 -4.38 -17.85 2.05
C TYR A 126 -4.12 -19.10 1.22
N GLU A 127 -3.66 -18.90 -0.02
CA GLU A 127 -3.53 -19.97 -1.01
C GLU A 127 -4.86 -20.76 -1.12
N SER A 128 -4.85 -21.98 -0.61
CA SER A 128 -5.97 -22.89 -0.59
C SER A 128 -6.98 -22.62 0.53
N GLU A 129 -6.59 -22.35 1.78
CA GLU A 129 -7.48 -22.48 2.95
C GLU A 129 -7.78 -21.15 3.66
N MET A 130 -8.96 -21.06 4.31
CA MET A 130 -9.28 -19.94 5.21
C MET A 130 -8.49 -20.10 6.52
N ILE A 131 -7.60 -19.15 6.82
CA ILE A 131 -6.72 -19.19 7.99
C ILE A 131 -7.30 -18.46 9.21
N TYR A 132 -8.18 -17.47 8.99
CA TYR A 132 -8.84 -16.69 10.03
C TYR A 132 -10.31 -16.43 9.69
N HIS A 133 -11.17 -16.41 10.71
CA HIS A 133 -12.52 -15.84 10.59
C HIS A 133 -13.00 -15.22 11.92
N SER A 134 -13.93 -14.27 11.84
CA SER A 134 -14.54 -13.60 13.00
C SER A 134 -15.95 -13.11 12.68
N LEU A 135 -16.81 -12.95 13.69
CA LEU A 135 -18.19 -12.45 13.56
C LEU A 135 -18.54 -11.68 14.83
N LEU A 136 -19.25 -10.54 14.69
CA LEU A 136 -19.70 -9.77 15.85
C LEU A 136 -20.63 -10.60 16.74
N GLU A 137 -20.34 -10.62 18.04
CA GLU A 137 -21.01 -11.47 19.03
C GLU A 137 -22.54 -11.22 19.09
N HIS A 138 -22.99 -10.00 18.77
CA HIS A 138 -24.43 -9.68 18.71
C HIS A 138 -25.14 -10.28 17.49
N LEU A 139 -24.46 -10.44 16.35
CA LEU A 139 -24.98 -11.10 15.16
C LEU A 139 -24.99 -12.62 15.33
N ALA A 140 -23.95 -13.18 15.97
CA ALA A 140 -23.93 -14.57 16.40
C ALA A 140 -25.12 -14.89 17.34
N LYS A 141 -25.42 -13.98 18.29
CA LYS A 141 -26.61 -14.07 19.17
C LYS A 141 -27.95 -13.93 18.44
N GLN A 142 -27.97 -13.29 17.27
CA GLN A 142 -29.14 -13.26 16.37
C GLN A 142 -29.22 -14.49 15.45
N GLY A 143 -28.25 -15.41 15.50
CA GLY A 143 -28.20 -16.63 14.70
C GLY A 143 -27.57 -16.46 13.31
N VAL A 144 -26.88 -15.34 13.06
CA VAL A 144 -26.03 -15.19 11.87
C VAL A 144 -24.84 -16.15 12.00
N ILE A 145 -24.52 -16.84 10.91
CA ILE A 145 -23.35 -17.73 10.81
C ILE A 145 -22.41 -17.12 9.78
N PHE A 146 -21.14 -16.94 10.15
CA PHE A 146 -20.05 -16.65 9.20
C PHE A 146 -18.82 -17.49 9.59
N LEU A 147 -18.48 -18.44 8.73
CA LEU A 147 -17.48 -19.47 8.96
C LEU A 147 -16.65 -19.72 7.69
N SER A 148 -15.57 -20.50 7.82
CA SER A 148 -15.00 -21.19 6.67
C SER A 148 -16.03 -22.13 6.03
N ILE A 149 -15.89 -22.39 4.73
CA ILE A 149 -16.75 -23.35 4.03
C ILE A 149 -16.55 -24.79 4.58
N GLU A 150 -15.36 -25.09 5.09
CA GLU A 150 -15.03 -26.32 5.84
C GLU A 150 -15.79 -26.42 7.16
N ASP A 151 -15.85 -25.33 7.93
CA ASP A 151 -16.55 -25.29 9.22
C ASP A 151 -18.07 -25.21 9.04
N GLY A 152 -18.56 -24.61 7.96
CA GLY A 152 -19.96 -24.75 7.54
C GLY A 152 -20.35 -26.22 7.33
N LEU A 153 -19.54 -26.97 6.58
CA LEU A 153 -19.73 -28.41 6.35
C LEU A 153 -19.66 -29.24 7.65
N ARG A 154 -18.76 -28.87 8.57
CA ARG A 154 -18.48 -29.61 9.81
C ARG A 154 -19.48 -29.31 10.93
N GLN A 155 -19.86 -28.05 11.10
CA GLN A 155 -20.66 -27.56 12.23
C GLN A 155 -22.16 -27.46 11.90
N HIS A 156 -22.50 -27.25 10.62
CA HIS A 156 -23.89 -27.15 10.14
C HIS A 156 -24.20 -28.13 8.99
N PRO A 157 -23.88 -29.44 9.13
CA PRO A 157 -23.89 -30.40 8.02
C PRO A 157 -25.25 -30.55 7.33
N ASP A 158 -26.36 -30.45 8.04
CA ASP A 158 -27.71 -30.56 7.47
C ASP A 158 -28.03 -29.35 6.58
N LEU A 159 -27.83 -28.14 7.09
CA LEU A 159 -28.03 -26.88 6.36
C LEU A 159 -27.07 -26.76 5.16
N PHE A 160 -25.81 -27.14 5.36
CA PHE A 160 -24.81 -27.17 4.29
C PHE A 160 -25.24 -28.13 3.17
N ARG A 161 -25.67 -29.35 3.52
CA ARG A 161 -26.11 -30.38 2.57
C ARG A 161 -27.44 -30.07 1.90
N GLU A 162 -28.29 -29.23 2.48
CA GLU A 162 -29.53 -28.73 1.85
C GLU A 162 -29.23 -27.79 0.67
N TYR A 163 -28.17 -26.97 0.73
CA TYR A 163 -27.93 -25.90 -0.23
C TYR A 163 -26.68 -26.06 -1.11
N PHE A 164 -25.62 -26.72 -0.63
CA PHE A 164 -24.34 -26.83 -1.34
C PHE A 164 -24.46 -27.60 -2.67
N GLY A 165 -23.93 -27.02 -3.74
CA GLY A 165 -24.04 -27.58 -5.10
C GLY A 165 -25.45 -27.52 -5.70
N THR A 166 -26.45 -26.96 -5.01
CA THR A 166 -27.81 -26.87 -5.56
C THR A 166 -27.96 -25.70 -6.54
N VAL A 167 -27.10 -24.68 -6.46
CA VAL A 167 -27.14 -23.48 -7.30
C VAL A 167 -26.15 -23.63 -8.46
N ILE A 168 -24.95 -24.13 -8.18
CA ILE A 168 -23.89 -24.44 -9.14
C ILE A 168 -23.49 -25.93 -8.98
N PRO A 169 -24.23 -26.85 -9.62
CA PRO A 169 -23.98 -28.28 -9.51
C PRO A 169 -22.75 -28.72 -10.31
N ILE A 170 -22.29 -29.95 -10.08
CA ILE A 170 -21.11 -30.53 -10.77
C ILE A 170 -21.33 -30.67 -12.29
N GLU A 171 -22.58 -30.68 -12.72
CA GLU A 171 -22.96 -30.74 -14.12
C GLU A 171 -22.80 -29.40 -14.86
N ASP A 172 -22.69 -28.26 -14.16
CA ASP A 172 -22.86 -26.90 -14.72
C ASP A 172 -21.89 -26.56 -15.85
N ASN A 173 -20.58 -26.63 -15.57
CA ASN A 173 -19.53 -26.37 -16.54
C ASN A 173 -18.21 -27.06 -16.12
N LYS A 174 -17.20 -27.10 -17.00
CA LYS A 174 -15.93 -27.80 -16.71
C LYS A 174 -15.19 -27.23 -15.49
N PHE A 175 -15.15 -25.91 -15.32
CA PHE A 175 -14.44 -25.29 -14.20
C PHE A 175 -15.23 -25.32 -12.89
N ALA A 176 -16.57 -25.26 -12.95
CA ALA A 176 -17.42 -25.59 -11.80
C ALA A 176 -17.26 -27.05 -11.36
N ALA A 177 -17.12 -28.01 -12.29
CA ALA A 177 -16.81 -29.41 -11.96
C ALA A 177 -15.42 -29.56 -11.33
N LEU A 178 -14.41 -28.85 -11.86
CA LEU A 178 -13.06 -28.80 -11.30
C LEU A 178 -13.07 -28.27 -9.86
N ASN A 179 -13.63 -27.08 -9.64
CA ASN A 179 -13.83 -26.51 -8.31
C ASN A 179 -14.58 -27.48 -7.40
N SER A 180 -15.65 -28.12 -7.88
CA SER A 180 -16.39 -29.12 -7.10
C SER A 180 -15.55 -30.33 -6.66
N ALA A 181 -14.49 -30.68 -7.41
CA ALA A 181 -13.52 -31.71 -7.02
C ALA A 181 -12.48 -31.21 -6.00
N VAL A 182 -11.91 -30.02 -6.22
CA VAL A 182 -10.71 -29.53 -5.48
C VAL A 182 -10.95 -28.34 -4.55
N TRP A 183 -12.19 -27.86 -4.36
CA TRP A 183 -12.47 -26.65 -3.56
C TRP A 183 -11.78 -26.71 -2.19
N SER A 184 -11.07 -25.64 -1.90
CA SER A 184 -9.96 -25.65 -0.97
C SER A 184 -10.15 -24.71 0.21
N GLY A 185 -10.98 -23.69 0.05
CA GLY A 185 -11.36 -22.68 1.05
C GLY A 185 -12.55 -21.88 0.55
N GLY A 186 -12.89 -20.79 1.24
CA GLY A 186 -14.05 -19.94 0.94
C GLY A 186 -14.98 -19.83 2.15
N SER A 187 -16.14 -19.22 1.95
CA SER A 187 -16.98 -18.74 3.06
C SER A 187 -18.34 -19.42 3.13
N PHE A 188 -18.75 -19.83 4.34
CA PHE A 188 -20.12 -20.21 4.64
C PHE A 188 -20.82 -19.06 5.38
N VAL A 189 -21.86 -18.48 4.77
CA VAL A 189 -22.70 -17.42 5.34
C VAL A 189 -24.13 -17.92 5.43
N TYR A 190 -24.76 -17.77 6.61
CA TYR A 190 -26.20 -17.90 6.76
C TYR A 190 -26.76 -16.75 7.60
N VAL A 191 -27.81 -16.10 7.10
CA VAL A 191 -28.52 -15.00 7.78
C VAL A 191 -29.97 -15.42 8.02
N PRO A 192 -30.42 -15.57 9.28
CA PRO A 192 -31.74 -16.11 9.60
C PRO A 192 -32.87 -15.10 9.40
N LYS A 193 -34.11 -15.61 9.40
CA LYS A 193 -35.33 -14.88 9.05
C LYS A 193 -35.47 -13.53 9.76
N GLY A 194 -35.70 -12.49 8.96
CA GLY A 194 -35.92 -11.11 9.42
C GLY A 194 -34.68 -10.39 9.99
N VAL A 195 -33.51 -11.04 10.10
CA VAL A 195 -32.29 -10.40 10.59
C VAL A 195 -31.66 -9.53 9.51
N LYS A 196 -31.36 -8.29 9.87
CA LYS A 196 -30.67 -7.34 9.00
C LYS A 196 -29.25 -7.15 9.48
N VAL A 197 -28.31 -7.43 8.59
CA VAL A 197 -26.88 -7.18 8.78
C VAL A 197 -26.59 -5.86 8.06
N ASP A 198 -26.64 -4.76 8.82
CA ASP A 198 -26.55 -3.39 8.27
C ASP A 198 -25.10 -2.92 8.03
N LEU A 199 -24.12 -3.57 8.65
CA LEU A 199 -22.69 -3.48 8.30
C LEU A 199 -22.33 -4.62 7.34
N PRO A 200 -21.40 -4.45 6.39
CA PRO A 200 -21.01 -5.55 5.52
C PRO A 200 -20.21 -6.63 6.29
N LEU A 201 -20.30 -7.88 5.82
CA LEU A 201 -19.31 -8.93 6.07
C LEU A 201 -18.06 -8.66 5.20
N GLN A 202 -17.04 -9.50 5.28
CA GLN A 202 -15.74 -9.24 4.66
C GLN A 202 -15.02 -10.56 4.45
N ALA A 203 -14.44 -10.85 3.29
CA ALA A 203 -13.34 -11.81 3.23
C ALA A 203 -12.37 -11.57 2.09
N TYR A 204 -11.09 -11.74 2.41
CA TYR A 204 -9.96 -11.53 1.52
C TYR A 204 -9.44 -12.84 0.92
N PHE A 205 -8.94 -12.76 -0.31
CA PHE A 205 -8.41 -13.91 -1.04
C PHE A 205 -7.00 -13.61 -1.56
N ARG A 206 -5.99 -14.35 -1.08
CA ARG A 206 -4.58 -14.09 -1.42
C ARG A 206 -3.87 -15.33 -1.97
N LEU A 207 -3.32 -15.17 -3.18
CA LEU A 207 -2.28 -16.03 -3.75
C LEU A 207 -0.89 -15.42 -3.47
N ASN A 208 0.06 -16.23 -3.06
CA ASN A 208 1.46 -15.85 -2.78
C ASN A 208 2.47 -16.83 -3.43
N THR A 209 1.97 -17.91 -4.05
CA THR A 209 2.76 -19.04 -4.56
C THR A 209 2.60 -19.21 -6.08
N ALA A 210 3.72 -19.37 -6.77
CA ALA A 210 3.75 -19.57 -8.22
C ALA A 210 3.19 -20.95 -8.62
N ASN A 211 2.36 -21.00 -9.67
CA ASN A 211 1.72 -22.21 -10.22
C ASN A 211 0.75 -22.91 -9.26
N VAL A 212 0.20 -22.20 -8.27
CA VAL A 212 -0.92 -22.68 -7.44
C VAL A 212 -2.25 -22.31 -8.08
N GLY A 213 -3.23 -23.21 -7.97
CA GLY A 213 -4.63 -22.95 -8.30
C GLY A 213 -5.42 -22.55 -7.06
N GLN A 214 -6.10 -21.40 -7.09
CA GLN A 214 -7.03 -21.00 -6.04
C GLN A 214 -8.45 -21.48 -6.36
N PHE A 215 -8.99 -22.34 -5.50
CA PHE A 215 -10.32 -22.94 -5.65
C PHE A 215 -11.20 -22.56 -4.46
N GLU A 216 -11.53 -21.27 -4.36
CA GLU A 216 -12.53 -20.80 -3.40
C GLU A 216 -13.92 -21.35 -3.72
N ARG A 217 -14.71 -21.66 -2.70
CA ARG A 217 -16.13 -21.90 -2.84
C ARG A 217 -16.89 -21.28 -1.68
N SER A 218 -17.79 -20.36 -2.03
CA SER A 218 -18.57 -19.61 -1.04
C SER A 218 -20.06 -19.90 -1.20
N LEU A 219 -20.72 -20.18 -0.08
CA LEU A 219 -22.14 -20.50 0.01
C LEU A 219 -22.83 -19.50 0.94
N ILE A 220 -23.72 -18.68 0.38
CA ILE A 220 -24.37 -17.57 1.06
C ILE A 220 -25.89 -17.78 1.06
N ILE A 221 -26.48 -17.98 2.23
CA ILE A 221 -27.90 -18.26 2.41
C ILE A 221 -28.52 -17.08 3.19
N VAL A 222 -29.50 -16.42 2.60
CA VAL A 222 -30.18 -15.25 3.18
C VAL A 222 -31.66 -15.59 3.31
N ASP A 223 -32.10 -15.90 4.53
CA ASP A 223 -33.42 -16.46 4.82
C ASP A 223 -34.54 -15.38 4.83
N GLU A 224 -35.80 -15.81 4.94
CA GLU A 224 -36.98 -14.96 4.66
C GLU A 224 -36.95 -13.59 5.37
N GLY A 225 -36.96 -12.51 4.59
CA GLY A 225 -36.93 -11.13 5.08
C GLY A 225 -35.57 -10.62 5.61
N ALA A 226 -34.47 -11.38 5.47
CA ALA A 226 -33.15 -10.99 5.95
C ALA A 226 -32.36 -10.08 4.98
N GLN A 227 -31.24 -9.48 5.42
CA GLN A 227 -30.42 -8.53 4.64
C GLN A 227 -28.91 -8.67 4.91
N VAL A 228 -28.02 -8.55 3.89
CA VAL A 228 -26.53 -8.62 4.04
C VAL A 228 -25.72 -7.98 2.88
N HIS A 229 -24.45 -7.59 3.14
CA HIS A 229 -23.42 -7.03 2.21
C HIS A 229 -21.96 -7.53 2.52
N TYR A 230 -20.89 -7.20 1.76
CA TYR A 230 -19.57 -7.94 1.74
C TYR A 230 -18.31 -7.18 1.12
N VAL A 231 -17.11 -6.92 1.76
CA VAL A 231 -15.98 -5.99 1.25
C VAL A 231 -14.43 -6.01 1.82
N GLU A 232 -13.56 -4.89 1.96
CA GLU A 232 -12.01 -4.66 2.24
C GLU A 232 -11.35 -3.19 2.72
N GLY A 233 -10.27 -2.93 3.56
CA GLY A 233 -9.85 -1.54 4.17
C GLY A 233 -8.36 -0.90 4.32
N CYS A 234 -8.10 0.30 5.00
CA CYS A 234 -6.75 1.10 5.09
C CYS A 234 -6.42 2.24 6.23
N PHE A 235 -5.33 3.11 6.20
CA PHE A 235 -4.58 3.90 7.33
C PHE A 235 -4.65 5.51 7.54
N LEU A 236 -3.90 6.15 8.54
CA LEU A 236 -3.95 7.47 9.41
C LEU A 236 -3.26 8.89 9.08
N ASP A 237 -3.57 10.00 9.82
CA ASP A 237 -3.23 11.45 9.59
C ASP A 237 -2.19 12.20 10.46
N GLY A 238 -1.82 13.41 9.98
CA GLY A 238 -1.01 14.44 10.66
C GLY A 238 0.48 14.13 10.83
N ALA A 239 0.88 12.89 10.55
CA ALA A 239 2.23 12.38 10.71
C ALA A 239 3.26 13.09 9.81
N ARG A 240 4.46 13.36 10.32
CA ARG A 240 5.56 13.96 9.54
C ARG A 240 6.30 12.93 8.69
N VAL A 241 6.06 12.97 7.40
CA VAL A 241 6.76 12.19 6.36
C VAL A 241 8.09 12.85 6.01
N ARG A 242 9.14 12.05 5.84
CA ARG A 242 10.46 12.52 5.40
C ARG A 242 10.55 12.54 3.88
N THR A 243 10.47 13.74 3.30
CA THR A 243 10.71 13.98 1.87
C THR A 243 12.12 14.51 1.60
N ARG A 244 12.54 14.50 0.33
CA ARG A 244 13.83 15.00 -0.17
C ARG A 244 14.01 16.51 0.06
N GLN A 245 12.91 17.25 0.20
CA GLN A 245 12.90 18.70 0.48
C GLN A 245 12.74 19.03 1.99
N GLY A 246 12.61 18.02 2.86
CA GLY A 246 12.44 18.19 4.29
C GLY A 246 11.31 17.34 4.87
N GLU A 247 10.83 17.67 6.07
CA GLU A 247 9.72 16.95 6.68
C GLU A 247 8.38 17.63 6.37
N LYS A 248 7.50 16.90 5.69
CA LYS A 248 6.20 17.33 5.18
C LYS A 248 5.09 16.61 5.95
N PRO A 249 4.00 17.27 6.37
CA PRO A 249 2.86 16.57 6.93
C PRO A 249 2.25 15.60 5.90
N ILE A 250 1.77 14.43 6.34
CA ILE A 250 1.26 13.38 5.44
C ILE A 250 0.09 13.86 4.58
N GLU A 251 -0.75 14.75 5.11
CA GLU A 251 -1.86 15.36 4.38
C GLU A 251 -1.43 16.38 3.32
N GLN A 252 -0.14 16.69 3.25
CA GLN A 252 0.48 17.59 2.27
C GLN A 252 1.45 16.86 1.34
N VAL A 253 1.72 15.58 1.59
CA VAL A 253 2.47 14.74 0.65
C VAL A 253 1.68 14.61 -0.65
N ALA A 254 2.36 14.76 -1.77
CA ALA A 254 1.78 14.85 -3.11
C ALA A 254 2.49 13.90 -4.07
N VAL A 255 1.79 13.48 -5.11
CA VAL A 255 2.38 12.74 -6.23
C VAL A 255 3.53 13.55 -6.84
N GLY A 256 4.71 12.92 -6.95
CA GLY A 256 5.96 13.54 -7.38
C GLY A 256 6.88 14.01 -6.25
N ASP A 257 6.41 14.08 -4.99
CA ASP A 257 7.34 14.23 -3.85
C ASP A 257 8.25 12.99 -3.75
N GLU A 258 9.54 13.15 -3.51
CA GLU A 258 10.43 12.03 -3.20
C GLU A 258 10.54 11.81 -1.69
N VAL A 259 10.38 10.56 -1.24
CA VAL A 259 10.38 10.15 0.17
C VAL A 259 11.50 9.14 0.48
N LEU A 260 11.94 9.14 1.74
CA LEU A 260 12.99 8.24 2.22
C LEU A 260 12.41 6.86 2.54
N THR A 261 12.94 5.81 1.93
CA THR A 261 12.40 4.44 2.02
C THR A 261 13.14 3.58 3.06
N HIS A 262 12.68 2.34 3.28
CA HIS A 262 13.35 1.40 4.19
C HIS A 262 14.79 1.03 3.76
N LEU A 263 15.13 1.19 2.48
CA LEU A 263 16.48 0.97 1.94
C LEU A 263 17.41 2.20 2.04
N GLY A 264 16.96 3.27 2.73
CA GLY A 264 17.76 4.48 2.93
C GLY A 264 17.96 5.32 1.67
N ARG A 265 17.16 5.08 0.61
CA ARG A 265 17.19 5.80 -0.67
C ARG A 265 15.93 6.65 -0.88
N TRP A 266 15.99 7.59 -1.83
CA TRP A 266 14.83 8.37 -2.27
C TRP A 266 14.05 7.62 -3.35
N ARG A 267 12.72 7.64 -3.27
CA ARG A 267 11.78 7.16 -4.29
C ARG A 267 10.57 8.08 -4.36
N LYS A 268 9.94 8.23 -5.54
CA LYS A 268 8.78 9.13 -5.65
C LYS A 268 7.55 8.49 -5.03
N VAL A 269 6.75 9.33 -4.41
CA VAL A 269 5.34 9.07 -4.17
C VAL A 269 4.63 9.14 -5.52
N TYR A 270 4.10 8.02 -5.99
CA TYR A 270 3.31 7.99 -7.23
C TYR A 270 1.80 8.06 -6.95
N HIS A 271 1.37 7.76 -5.72
CA HIS A 271 -0.05 7.80 -5.34
C HIS A 271 -0.25 8.20 -3.87
N THR A 272 -1.28 9.01 -3.58
CA THR A 272 -1.62 9.52 -2.24
C THR A 272 -3.08 9.24 -1.86
N GLN A 273 -3.31 8.73 -0.65
CA GLN A 273 -4.60 8.28 -0.13
C GLN A 273 -5.11 9.15 1.02
N LYS A 274 -6.44 9.25 1.14
CA LYS A 274 -7.16 9.86 2.26
C LYS A 274 -8.53 9.20 2.46
N ARG A 275 -8.92 8.89 3.70
CA ARG A 275 -10.28 8.47 4.10
C ARG A 275 -10.62 9.03 5.51
N PRO A 276 -11.86 8.90 6.03
CA PRO A 276 -12.17 9.11 7.45
C PRO A 276 -11.98 7.81 8.28
N TYR A 277 -11.82 7.93 9.60
CA TYR A 277 -11.67 6.82 10.54
C TYR A 277 -12.32 7.13 11.88
N HIS A 278 -12.73 6.06 12.54
CA HIS A 278 -13.05 6.02 13.96
C HIS A 278 -12.32 4.80 14.53
N GLY A 279 -11.72 4.88 15.73
CA GLY A 279 -11.09 3.72 16.36
C GLY A 279 -9.77 4.00 17.07
N ASN A 280 -9.01 2.92 17.32
CA ASN A 280 -7.84 2.90 18.19
C ASN A 280 -6.59 3.49 17.50
N VAL A 281 -6.14 4.65 17.96
CA VAL A 281 -4.89 5.27 17.53
C VAL A 281 -3.78 4.94 18.54
N TYR A 282 -2.74 4.30 18.03
CA TYR A 282 -1.55 3.90 18.78
C TYR A 282 -0.55 5.04 18.74
N LYS A 283 -0.14 5.50 19.92
CA LYS A 283 0.84 6.55 20.15
C LYS A 283 2.14 5.93 20.64
N ILE A 284 3.02 5.60 19.70
CA ILE A 284 4.28 4.92 20.00
C ILE A 284 5.35 5.99 20.27
N ARG A 285 5.80 6.06 21.52
CA ARG A 285 6.87 6.95 21.99
C ARG A 285 8.14 6.12 22.22
N TYR A 286 9.27 6.59 21.73
CA TYR A 286 10.52 5.82 21.71
C TYR A 286 11.71 6.61 22.26
N TYR A 287 12.84 5.94 22.52
CA TYR A 287 14.09 6.59 22.87
C TYR A 287 14.84 7.03 21.61
N GLY A 288 15.38 8.25 21.59
CA GLY A 288 16.13 8.80 20.45
C GLY A 288 15.60 10.14 19.98
N ASP A 289 14.30 10.34 20.12
CA ASP A 289 13.63 11.60 19.85
C ASP A 289 12.71 11.92 21.04
N SER A 290 12.80 13.12 21.60
CA SER A 290 11.95 13.53 22.73
C SER A 290 10.76 14.39 22.32
N LYS A 291 10.52 14.57 21.01
CA LYS A 291 9.41 15.36 20.46
C LYS A 291 8.48 14.53 19.57
N ARG A 292 9.01 13.59 18.79
CA ARG A 292 8.20 12.72 17.93
C ARG A 292 7.38 11.72 18.75
N GLU A 293 6.18 11.47 18.27
CA GLU A 293 5.24 10.45 18.74
C GLU A 293 4.61 9.87 17.48
N LEU A 294 4.87 8.60 17.21
CA LEU A 294 4.34 7.93 16.03
C LEU A 294 2.85 7.63 16.29
N ARG A 295 1.96 8.43 15.70
CA ARG A 295 0.50 8.30 15.75
C ARG A 295 0.02 7.50 14.54
N VAL A 296 -0.42 6.26 14.77
CA VAL A 296 -0.73 5.29 13.71
C VAL A 296 -1.96 4.45 14.06
N THR A 297 -2.64 3.89 13.06
CA THR A 297 -3.74 2.95 13.31
C THR A 297 -3.18 1.60 13.75
N ALA A 298 -4.01 0.80 14.43
CA ALA A 298 -3.66 -0.55 14.88
C ALA A 298 -2.99 -1.39 13.77
N GLU A 299 -3.52 -1.32 12.55
CA GLU A 299 -3.08 -2.09 11.40
C GLU A 299 -1.84 -1.57 10.66
N HIS A 300 -1.26 -0.43 11.05
CA HIS A 300 -0.14 0.16 10.30
C HIS A 300 1.15 -0.69 10.43
N PRO A 301 1.76 -1.17 9.32
CA PRO A 301 2.92 -2.05 9.34
C PRO A 301 4.23 -1.26 9.54
N LEU A 302 4.82 -1.37 10.72
CA LEU A 302 6.08 -0.72 11.09
C LEU A 302 7.25 -1.69 10.92
N LEU A 303 8.38 -1.23 10.39
CA LEU A 303 9.61 -2.03 10.41
C LEU A 303 10.22 -1.93 11.80
N VAL A 304 10.20 -3.04 12.54
CA VAL A 304 10.72 -3.14 13.89
C VAL A 304 11.82 -4.18 13.99
N VAL A 305 12.62 -4.08 15.04
CA VAL A 305 13.66 -5.04 15.37
C VAL A 305 13.35 -5.70 16.70
N ARG A 306 13.26 -7.03 16.66
CA ARG A 306 13.07 -7.89 17.83
C ARG A 306 14.42 -8.51 18.20
N ARG A 307 14.79 -8.37 19.48
CA ARG A 307 16.03 -8.92 20.04
C ARG A 307 15.82 -10.37 20.45
N GLN A 308 16.40 -11.32 19.71
CA GLN A 308 16.41 -12.72 20.16
C GLN A 308 17.32 -12.90 21.39
N ARG A 309 17.04 -13.93 22.21
CA ARG A 309 17.69 -14.14 23.52
C ARG A 309 18.39 -15.51 23.60
N GLN A 310 19.57 -15.64 23.01
CA GLN A 310 20.46 -16.79 23.23
C GLN A 310 21.93 -16.40 23.50
N SER A 311 22.42 -16.78 24.68
CA SER A 311 23.84 -16.67 25.11
C SER A 311 24.44 -15.26 25.20
N GLU A 312 25.64 -15.16 25.75
CA GLU A 312 26.40 -13.91 25.91
C GLU A 312 27.23 -13.53 24.67
N ARG A 313 27.22 -14.33 23.59
CA ARG A 313 28.20 -14.19 22.49
C ARG A 313 27.66 -13.64 21.17
N ASN A 314 26.42 -13.92 20.79
CA ASN A 314 25.77 -13.32 19.61
C ASN A 314 24.52 -12.53 20.03
N LYS A 315 24.40 -11.28 19.56
CA LYS A 315 23.15 -10.53 19.56
C LYS A 315 22.59 -10.52 18.13
N GLU A 316 21.74 -11.47 17.81
CA GLU A 316 21.03 -11.45 16.54
C GLU A 316 19.76 -10.57 16.67
N TYR A 317 19.72 -9.55 15.83
CA TYR A 317 18.66 -8.57 15.73
C TYR A 317 17.83 -8.92 14.49
N GLN A 318 16.56 -9.27 14.69
CA GLN A 318 15.69 -9.68 13.60
C GLN A 318 14.80 -8.51 13.19
N LEU A 319 15.02 -8.01 11.97
CA LEU A 319 14.12 -7.09 11.26
C LEU A 319 12.82 -7.82 10.92
N VAL A 320 11.68 -7.25 11.32
CA VAL A 320 10.34 -7.79 11.11
C VAL A 320 9.38 -6.64 10.85
N TRP A 321 8.57 -6.73 9.80
CA TRP A 321 7.41 -5.85 9.64
C TRP A 321 6.34 -6.28 10.65
N SER A 322 5.84 -5.37 11.49
CA SER A 322 4.87 -5.67 12.54
C SER A 322 3.85 -4.56 12.67
N ARG A 323 2.57 -4.93 12.79
CA ARG A 323 1.45 -4.00 13.03
C ARG A 323 1.66 -3.22 14.33
N ALA A 324 1.26 -1.94 14.35
CA ALA A 324 1.45 -1.05 15.48
C ALA A 324 0.84 -1.54 16.81
N ASP A 325 -0.22 -2.37 16.77
CA ASP A 325 -0.81 -3.03 17.93
C ASP A 325 0.01 -4.22 18.47
N SER A 326 0.66 -4.97 17.58
CA SER A 326 1.53 -6.12 17.89
C SER A 326 2.92 -5.73 18.40
N VAL A 327 3.28 -4.45 18.24
CA VAL A 327 4.53 -3.86 18.69
C VAL A 327 4.47 -3.55 20.19
N LYS A 328 5.56 -3.77 20.92
CA LYS A 328 5.59 -3.72 22.39
C LYS A 328 6.82 -3.00 22.94
N VAL A 329 6.70 -2.51 24.17
CA VAL A 329 7.84 -1.95 24.93
C VAL A 329 8.89 -3.05 25.12
N GLY A 330 10.07 -2.83 24.53
CA GLY A 330 11.15 -3.83 24.43
C GLY A 330 11.53 -4.22 22.99
N ASP A 331 10.63 -3.99 22.03
CA ASP A 331 10.94 -3.97 20.60
C ASP A 331 11.56 -2.59 20.23
N TYR A 332 12.20 -2.51 19.07
CA TYR A 332 12.89 -1.31 18.57
C TYR A 332 12.27 -0.84 17.26
N LEU A 333 11.95 0.44 17.12
CA LEU A 333 11.68 1.05 15.81
C LEU A 333 13.01 1.27 15.07
N VAL A 334 12.99 1.27 13.73
CA VAL A 334 14.19 1.53 12.93
C VAL A 334 14.13 2.87 12.19
N VAL A 335 15.28 3.53 12.07
CA VAL A 335 15.52 4.67 11.17
C VAL A 335 16.58 4.26 10.17
N PRO A 336 16.37 4.41 8.86
CA PRO A 336 17.37 3.99 7.88
C PRO A 336 18.57 4.95 7.92
N VAL A 337 19.76 4.40 7.75
CA VAL A 337 20.99 5.14 7.47
C VAL A 337 20.95 5.53 5.99
N TYR A 338 21.13 6.81 5.70
CA TYR A 338 20.97 7.33 4.34
C TYR A 338 22.09 6.83 3.41
N GLN A 339 21.71 6.06 2.39
CA GLN A 339 22.60 5.60 1.33
C GLN A 339 22.67 6.65 0.22
N PRO A 340 23.85 7.21 -0.09
CA PRO A 340 23.97 8.26 -1.11
C PRO A 340 23.72 7.70 -2.51
N ALA A 341 23.13 8.52 -3.38
CA ALA A 341 22.98 8.16 -4.79
C ALA A 341 24.35 8.08 -5.49
N MET A 342 24.51 7.19 -6.48
CA MET A 342 25.72 7.14 -7.31
C MET A 342 25.81 8.28 -8.34
N GLU A 343 24.74 9.06 -8.50
CA GLU A 343 24.71 10.21 -9.41
C GLU A 343 25.41 11.43 -8.80
N LYS A 344 26.13 12.19 -9.63
CA LYS A 344 26.75 13.44 -9.21
C LYS A 344 25.71 14.54 -9.09
N VAL A 345 25.25 14.82 -7.87
CA VAL A 345 24.39 15.97 -7.58
C VAL A 345 25.16 17.28 -7.86
N THR A 346 24.60 18.17 -8.66
CA THR A 346 25.19 19.46 -9.00
C THR A 346 25.17 20.39 -7.79
N ALA A 347 26.33 20.90 -7.40
CA ALA A 347 26.48 21.88 -6.31
C ALA A 347 26.68 23.28 -6.88
N GLY A 348 25.61 23.94 -7.33
CA GLY A 348 25.67 25.29 -7.86
C GLY A 348 24.31 25.89 -8.18
N ILE A 349 24.18 27.22 -8.04
CA ILE A 349 22.90 27.94 -8.08
C ILE A 349 22.97 29.20 -8.96
N ASN A 350 21.87 29.51 -9.66
CA ASN A 350 21.73 30.78 -10.38
C ASN A 350 21.22 31.89 -9.46
N ILE A 351 21.91 33.03 -9.47
CA ILE A 351 21.54 34.23 -8.73
C ILE A 351 21.48 35.45 -9.64
N GLU A 352 20.51 36.33 -9.41
CA GLU A 352 20.44 37.62 -10.09
C GLU A 352 21.35 38.64 -9.39
N ILE A 353 22.17 39.37 -10.16
CA ILE A 353 22.99 40.47 -9.66
C ILE A 353 22.72 41.72 -10.48
N GLY A 354 22.34 42.81 -9.80
CA GLY A 354 22.04 44.10 -10.43
C GLY A 354 21.40 45.08 -9.45
N ARG A 355 21.47 46.37 -9.77
CA ARG A 355 20.78 47.47 -9.08
C ARG A 355 20.50 48.62 -10.07
N GLY A 356 19.32 49.24 -9.97
CA GLY A 356 19.00 50.48 -10.68
C GLY A 356 18.24 50.28 -12.00
N ARG A 357 18.52 51.13 -12.99
CA ARG A 357 17.75 51.21 -14.27
C ARG A 357 18.12 50.16 -15.33
N HIS A 358 18.99 49.20 -15.02
CA HIS A 358 19.41 48.15 -15.92
C HIS A 358 18.79 46.82 -15.49
N ALA A 359 18.54 45.92 -16.44
CA ALA A 359 18.06 44.58 -16.15
C ALA A 359 19.04 43.83 -15.22
N PRO A 360 18.56 42.94 -14.33
CA PRO A 360 19.43 42.03 -13.58
C PRO A 360 20.25 41.16 -14.54
N VAL A 361 21.46 40.81 -14.12
CA VAL A 361 22.30 39.82 -14.82
C VAL A 361 22.30 38.55 -14.00
N GLU A 362 21.90 37.44 -14.62
CA GLU A 362 22.01 36.11 -14.02
C GLU A 362 23.47 35.67 -13.96
N ARG A 363 23.88 35.09 -12.83
CA ARG A 363 25.18 34.45 -12.63
C ARG A 363 24.99 33.08 -12.00
N HIS A 364 25.68 32.08 -12.53
CA HIS A 364 25.87 30.80 -11.86
C HIS A 364 26.97 30.93 -10.79
N VAL A 365 26.76 30.32 -9.62
CA VAL A 365 27.73 30.22 -8.53
C VAL A 365 27.86 28.75 -8.16
N GLU A 366 29.04 28.16 -8.38
CA GLU A 366 29.37 26.79 -8.00
C GLU A 366 29.91 26.73 -6.55
N PHE A 367 29.63 25.63 -5.86
CA PHE A 367 30.04 25.39 -4.48
C PHE A 367 31.13 24.28 -4.41
N PRO A 368 32.36 24.60 -3.98
CA PRO A 368 33.48 23.65 -4.00
C PRO A 368 33.24 22.38 -3.18
N GLN A 369 33.53 21.23 -3.79
CA GLN A 369 33.48 19.92 -3.12
C GLN A 369 34.80 19.62 -2.39
N GLU A 370 35.19 20.54 -1.51
CA GLU A 370 36.45 20.52 -0.76
C GLU A 370 36.21 20.44 0.75
N ALA A 371 37.07 19.71 1.46
CA ALA A 371 37.02 19.52 2.91
C ALA A 371 36.98 20.85 3.68
N ASP A 372 37.83 21.80 3.28
CA ASP A 372 37.89 23.16 3.84
C ASP A 372 36.62 23.98 3.56
N PHE A 373 35.95 23.78 2.41
CA PHE A 373 34.67 24.44 2.12
C PHE A 373 33.54 23.85 2.97
N TYR A 374 33.51 22.52 3.16
CA TYR A 374 32.54 21.87 4.03
C TYR A 374 32.69 22.31 5.50
N ARG A 375 33.93 22.53 5.99
CA ARG A 375 34.16 23.15 7.31
C ARG A 375 33.62 24.59 7.38
N LEU A 376 33.80 25.39 6.33
CA LEU A 376 33.22 26.74 6.22
C LEU A 376 31.68 26.72 6.21
N LEU A 377 31.05 25.76 5.53
CA LEU A 377 29.60 25.56 5.60
C LEU A 377 29.16 25.24 7.03
N GLY A 378 29.90 24.38 7.73
CA GLY A 378 29.63 24.06 9.13
C GLY A 378 29.64 25.32 10.03
N TYR A 379 30.65 26.19 9.88
CA TYR A 379 30.69 27.50 10.55
C TYR A 379 29.53 28.43 10.12
N TYR A 380 29.09 28.37 8.86
CA TYR A 380 27.91 29.13 8.43
C TYR A 380 26.64 28.62 9.11
N PHE A 381 26.45 27.31 9.28
CA PHE A 381 25.22 26.76 9.84
C PHE A 381 25.03 27.06 11.33
N SER A 382 26.10 27.07 12.12
CA SER A 382 26.08 27.62 13.48
C SER A 382 26.03 29.16 13.44
N GLU A 383 27.19 29.79 13.24
CA GLU A 383 27.44 31.20 13.54
C GLU A 383 27.13 32.20 12.41
N GLY A 384 26.71 31.70 11.25
CA GLY A 384 26.46 32.51 10.07
C GLY A 384 25.09 33.16 9.98
N HIS A 385 25.02 34.28 9.26
CA HIS A 385 23.80 34.88 8.72
C HIS A 385 24.11 35.71 7.47
N VAL A 386 23.06 36.09 6.72
CA VAL A 386 23.17 37.04 5.60
C VAL A 386 22.42 38.33 5.90
N ASP A 387 23.14 39.45 5.91
CA ASP A 387 22.56 40.78 6.07
C ASP A 387 22.14 41.36 4.72
N LYS A 388 20.82 41.50 4.52
CA LYS A 388 20.20 42.25 3.42
C LYS A 388 20.70 41.83 2.02
N GLU A 389 21.03 40.55 1.84
CA GLU A 389 21.64 39.99 0.61
C GLU A 389 22.99 40.61 0.18
N HIS A 390 23.64 41.40 1.04
CA HIS A 390 24.84 42.16 0.66
C HIS A 390 26.09 41.84 1.48
N TYR A 391 25.92 41.22 2.65
CA TYR A 391 27.01 40.81 3.53
C TYR A 391 26.75 39.40 4.03
N LEU A 392 27.79 38.55 3.97
CA LEU A 392 27.83 37.24 4.61
C LEU A 392 28.58 37.41 5.94
N THR A 393 27.92 37.13 7.05
CA THR A 393 28.35 37.53 8.40
C THR A 393 28.52 36.29 9.29
N LEU A 394 29.70 36.07 9.87
CA LEU A 394 29.96 35.02 10.88
C LEU A 394 30.33 35.68 12.21
N SER A 395 29.78 35.24 13.35
CA SER A 395 30.11 35.82 14.68
C SER A 395 30.58 34.77 15.67
N PHE A 396 31.71 35.00 16.33
CA PHE A 396 32.29 34.06 17.30
C PHE A 396 32.53 34.75 18.64
N ASN A 397 32.89 33.99 19.67
CA ASN A 397 33.42 34.58 20.91
C ASN A 397 34.78 35.23 20.62
N ALA A 398 35.05 36.39 21.22
CA ALA A 398 36.34 37.07 21.10
C ALA A 398 37.52 36.24 21.67
N ALA A 399 37.26 35.21 22.47
CA ALA A 399 38.26 34.24 22.92
C ALA A 399 38.62 33.18 21.85
N GLU A 400 37.75 32.92 20.86
CA GLU A 400 37.88 31.85 19.86
C GLU A 400 38.78 32.26 18.67
N THR A 401 39.90 32.90 18.97
CA THR A 401 40.84 33.50 18.01
C THR A 401 41.31 32.53 16.91
N LYS A 402 41.35 31.22 17.18
CA LYS A 402 41.66 30.19 16.19
C LYS A 402 40.54 29.97 15.16
N LEU A 403 39.27 29.97 15.61
CA LEU A 403 38.11 29.80 14.71
C LEU A 403 37.91 31.06 13.87
N LEU A 404 38.06 32.24 14.47
CA LEU A 404 38.08 33.53 13.77
C LEU A 404 39.16 33.57 12.67
N ALA A 405 40.35 33.02 12.92
CA ALA A 405 41.43 32.96 11.94
C ALA A 405 41.15 31.96 10.80
N ASP A 406 40.71 30.73 11.11
CA ASP A 406 40.38 29.71 10.11
C ASP A 406 39.19 30.14 9.25
N ALA A 407 38.08 30.55 9.86
CA ALA A 407 36.91 31.05 9.14
C ALA A 407 37.22 32.30 8.29
N GLY A 408 38.08 33.20 8.78
CA GLY A 408 38.56 34.37 8.03
C GLY A 408 39.36 33.98 6.78
N HIS A 409 40.30 33.05 6.92
CA HIS A 409 41.11 32.52 5.82
C HIS A 409 40.25 31.74 4.80
N LEU A 410 39.28 30.94 5.26
CA LEU A 410 38.36 30.21 4.39
C LEU A 410 37.46 31.15 3.57
N LEU A 411 36.93 32.21 4.20
CA LEU A 411 36.17 33.26 3.49
C LEU A 411 37.04 33.95 2.43
N GLU A 412 38.29 34.30 2.75
CA GLU A 412 39.19 34.94 1.79
C GLU A 412 39.56 34.02 0.62
N ARG A 413 39.89 32.75 0.90
CA ARG A 413 40.22 31.71 -0.10
C ARG A 413 39.09 31.50 -1.10
N TYR A 414 37.87 31.26 -0.64
CA TYR A 414 36.78 30.84 -1.52
C TYR A 414 36.04 32.01 -2.20
N PHE A 415 36.12 33.23 -1.66
CA PHE A 415 35.47 34.41 -2.27
C PHE A 415 36.45 35.45 -2.81
N SER A 416 37.75 35.12 -2.85
CA SER A 416 38.84 36.00 -3.33
C SER A 416 38.83 37.40 -2.71
N LYS A 417 38.38 37.51 -1.45
CA LYS A 417 38.15 38.79 -0.77
C LYS A 417 38.21 38.64 0.74
N PRO A 418 39.10 39.37 1.44
CA PRO A 418 39.17 39.31 2.89
C PRO A 418 37.88 39.86 3.54
N PRO A 419 37.34 39.18 4.58
CA PRO A 419 36.26 39.73 5.40
C PRO A 419 36.78 40.86 6.30
N SER A 420 35.97 41.90 6.52
CA SER A 420 36.29 42.91 7.53
C SER A 420 35.94 42.40 8.93
N ILE A 421 36.89 42.44 9.86
CA ILE A 421 36.72 42.02 11.24
C ILE A 421 36.20 43.19 12.08
N SER A 422 35.15 42.98 12.87
CA SER A 422 34.66 43.98 13.81
C SER A 422 35.63 44.19 14.98
N ALA A 423 35.61 45.38 15.59
CA ALA A 423 36.10 45.52 16.96
C ALA A 423 35.28 44.61 17.89
N PRO A 424 35.89 43.93 18.89
CA PRO A 424 35.16 43.12 19.86
C PRO A 424 34.10 43.96 20.60
N ARG A 425 32.89 43.43 20.71
CA ARG A 425 31.75 44.12 21.31
C ARG A 425 31.11 43.21 22.37
N GLN A 426 31.19 43.64 23.63
CA GLN A 426 31.05 42.74 24.78
C GLN A 426 32.03 41.56 24.63
N ASN A 427 31.54 40.33 24.48
CA ASN A 427 32.35 39.13 24.32
C ASN A 427 32.34 38.57 22.88
N GLY A 428 31.66 39.24 21.93
CA GLY A 428 31.55 38.78 20.54
C GLY A 428 32.50 39.51 19.59
N GLN A 429 32.96 38.81 18.55
CA GLN A 429 33.69 39.39 17.42
C GLN A 429 33.18 38.80 16.10
N THR A 430 33.02 39.65 15.08
CA THR A 430 32.29 39.32 13.85
C THR A 430 33.17 39.49 12.62
N LEU A 431 33.13 38.51 11.71
CA LEU A 431 33.68 38.56 10.36
C LEU A 431 32.56 38.97 9.39
N VAL A 432 32.79 39.98 8.55
CA VAL A 432 31.82 40.46 7.56
C VAL A 432 32.41 40.43 6.15
N LEU A 433 31.94 39.51 5.31
CA LEU A 433 32.27 39.45 3.89
C LEU A 433 31.28 40.28 3.09
N SER A 434 31.69 41.48 2.69
CA SER A 434 30.91 42.41 1.86
C SER A 434 30.85 41.97 0.38
N SER A 435 30.18 40.85 0.08
CA SER A 435 29.97 40.34 -1.28
C SER A 435 28.50 40.00 -1.51
N THR A 436 27.85 40.71 -2.43
CA THR A 436 26.44 40.45 -2.83
C THR A 436 26.30 39.12 -3.58
N GLU A 437 27.34 38.67 -4.26
CA GLU A 437 27.37 37.38 -4.96
C GLU A 437 27.33 36.22 -3.94
N ALA A 438 28.30 36.19 -3.02
CA ALA A 438 28.36 35.19 -1.95
C ALA A 438 27.13 35.26 -1.03
N ALA A 439 26.71 36.46 -0.63
CA ALA A 439 25.54 36.65 0.23
C ALA A 439 24.24 36.17 -0.42
N ARG A 440 24.01 36.43 -1.72
CA ARG A 440 22.82 35.92 -2.43
C ARG A 440 22.87 34.42 -2.67
N ALA A 441 24.04 33.87 -3.01
CA ALA A 441 24.23 32.43 -3.13
C ALA A 441 23.91 31.73 -1.80
N PHE A 442 24.47 32.21 -0.68
CA PHE A 442 24.23 31.62 0.64
C PHE A 442 22.80 31.82 1.13
N ALA A 443 22.19 32.99 0.89
CA ALA A 443 20.80 33.25 1.26
C ALA A 443 19.80 32.34 0.52
N ARG A 444 20.03 32.07 -0.78
CA ARG A 444 19.17 31.20 -1.59
C ARG A 444 19.43 29.70 -1.32
N GLU A 445 20.68 29.29 -1.28
CA GLU A 445 21.08 27.88 -1.13
C GLU A 445 20.92 27.37 0.30
N PHE A 446 21.32 28.15 1.30
CA PHE A 446 21.45 27.70 2.69
C PHE A 446 20.48 28.37 3.66
N GLY A 447 19.75 29.42 3.24
CA GLY A 447 18.87 30.25 4.09
C GLY A 447 19.62 31.32 4.89
N SER A 448 19.02 32.51 5.08
CA SER A 448 19.72 33.70 5.63
C SER A 448 19.75 33.76 7.16
N THR A 449 18.71 33.22 7.82
CA THR A 449 18.56 33.21 9.28
C THR A 449 18.39 31.79 9.81
N VAL A 450 18.64 31.56 11.11
CA VAL A 450 18.58 30.23 11.75
C VAL A 450 17.26 29.48 11.55
N TYR A 451 16.15 30.16 11.25
CA TYR A 451 14.84 29.57 10.98
C TYR A 451 14.61 29.23 9.50
N GLU A 452 15.30 29.92 8.59
CA GLU A 452 15.34 29.62 7.14
C GLU A 452 16.42 28.58 6.81
N LYS A 453 17.43 28.44 7.69
CA LYS A 453 18.59 27.60 7.45
C LYS A 453 18.19 26.14 7.25
N HIS A 454 18.59 25.59 6.11
CA HIS A 454 18.40 24.20 5.72
C HIS A 454 19.66 23.68 5.02
N VAL A 455 19.94 22.38 5.13
CA VAL A 455 21.13 21.75 4.54
C VAL A 455 20.75 21.17 3.18
N PRO A 456 21.37 21.61 2.06
CA PRO A 456 21.06 21.11 0.73
C PRO A 456 21.32 19.62 0.55
N GLU A 457 20.75 19.06 -0.51
CA GLU A 457 20.94 17.64 -0.82
C GLU A 457 22.40 17.29 -1.12
N TRP A 458 23.12 18.10 -1.90
CA TRP A 458 24.51 17.75 -2.28
C TRP A 458 25.44 17.70 -1.05
N VAL A 459 25.23 18.57 -0.06
CA VAL A 459 25.90 18.51 1.26
C VAL A 459 25.49 17.23 2.00
N SER A 460 24.20 16.90 1.98
CA SER A 460 23.63 15.72 2.66
C SER A 460 24.05 14.39 2.02
N ASN A 461 24.31 14.35 0.72
CA ASN A 461 24.80 13.20 -0.06
C ASN A 461 26.33 13.03 -0.03
N ALA A 462 27.07 14.07 0.36
CA ALA A 462 28.52 14.15 0.21
C ALA A 462 29.29 12.90 0.70
N PRO A 463 30.48 12.62 0.12
CA PRO A 463 31.41 11.64 0.66
C PRO A 463 31.64 11.84 2.17
N VAL A 464 31.81 10.75 2.91
CA VAL A 464 31.87 10.79 4.38
C VAL A 464 33.03 11.65 4.91
N GLU A 465 34.08 11.83 4.12
CA GLU A 465 35.24 12.68 4.38
C GLU A 465 34.87 14.17 4.35
N LEU A 466 33.99 14.59 3.44
CA LEU A 466 33.50 15.97 3.35
C LEU A 466 32.43 16.22 4.44
N LEU A 467 31.52 15.26 4.62
CA LEU A 467 30.49 15.32 5.66
C LEU A 467 31.10 15.37 7.07
N ALA A 468 32.24 14.71 7.29
CA ALA A 468 33.01 14.79 8.53
C ALA A 468 33.48 16.22 8.84
N GLU A 469 34.01 16.96 7.86
CA GLU A 469 34.42 18.36 8.06
C GLU A 469 33.24 19.31 8.25
N PHE A 470 32.09 19.05 7.61
CA PHE A 470 30.85 19.77 7.87
C PHE A 470 30.35 19.58 9.30
N VAL A 471 30.31 18.34 9.79
CA VAL A 471 30.00 18.02 11.19
C VAL A 471 31.02 18.64 12.15
N ARG A 472 32.32 18.65 11.80
CA ARG A 472 33.37 19.35 12.57
C ARG A 472 33.08 20.86 12.64
N GLY A 473 32.77 21.51 11.52
CA GLY A 473 32.49 22.95 11.47
C GLY A 473 31.26 23.35 12.29
N MET A 474 30.15 22.60 12.17
CA MET A 474 28.95 22.83 12.99
C MET A 474 29.24 22.63 14.48
N TRP A 475 30.01 21.59 14.83
CA TRP A 475 30.42 21.33 16.20
C TRP A 475 31.32 22.42 16.79
N LEU A 476 32.24 22.98 16.01
CA LEU A 476 33.18 23.99 16.48
C LEU A 476 32.52 25.34 16.83
N GLY A 477 31.27 25.59 16.38
CA GLY A 477 30.44 26.70 16.87
C GLY A 477 29.54 26.29 18.04
N ASP A 478 28.45 25.57 17.76
CA ASP A 478 27.36 25.28 18.73
C ASP A 478 27.60 24.02 19.62
N GLY A 479 28.77 23.38 19.50
CA GLY A 479 29.12 22.15 20.20
C GLY A 479 29.66 22.34 21.61
N SER A 480 29.33 21.42 22.52
CA SER A 480 29.72 21.46 23.93
C SER A 480 29.94 20.07 24.51
N TYR A 481 31.12 19.83 25.08
CA TYR A 481 31.46 18.58 25.79
C TYR A 481 31.46 18.82 27.31
N ASP A 482 30.78 17.94 28.07
CA ASP A 482 30.80 17.90 29.53
C ASP A 482 31.66 16.71 30.00
N PRO A 483 32.93 16.91 30.39
CA PRO A 483 33.81 15.82 30.82
C PRO A 483 33.35 15.12 32.11
N ARG A 484 32.51 15.78 32.94
CA ARG A 484 31.99 15.19 34.19
C ARG A 484 30.86 14.21 33.94
N LYS A 485 30.19 14.33 32.78
CA LYS A 485 29.11 13.43 32.35
C LYS A 485 29.50 12.54 31.18
N ASN A 486 30.71 12.72 30.62
CA ASN A 486 31.16 12.13 29.36
C ASN A 486 30.07 12.30 28.27
N MET A 487 29.70 13.55 27.99
CA MET A 487 28.53 13.86 27.15
C MET A 487 28.86 14.98 26.16
N PHE A 488 28.83 14.65 24.87
CA PHE A 488 28.85 15.62 23.77
C PHE A 488 27.42 16.10 23.47
N ARG A 489 27.25 17.41 23.28
CA ARG A 489 25.97 18.05 22.97
C ARG A 489 26.14 19.21 22.00
N PHE A 490 25.42 19.15 20.88
CA PHE A 490 25.15 20.28 19.99
C PHE A 490 23.77 20.86 20.31
N ASN A 491 23.58 22.17 20.22
CA ASN A 491 22.31 22.83 20.56
C ASN A 491 21.82 23.69 19.40
N SER A 492 20.54 23.63 19.05
CA SER A 492 19.94 24.56 18.09
C SER A 492 18.53 24.98 18.47
N VAL A 493 18.13 26.20 18.10
CA VAL A 493 16.72 26.63 18.09
C VAL A 493 15.99 26.20 16.81
N SER A 494 16.71 25.64 15.84
CA SER A 494 16.15 25.14 14.58
C SER A 494 16.00 23.63 14.59
N THR A 495 14.75 23.17 14.43
CA THR A 495 14.39 21.76 14.26
C THR A 495 15.17 21.12 13.11
N ASN A 496 15.28 21.83 11.98
CA ASN A 496 15.86 21.34 10.74
C ASN A 496 17.37 21.09 10.90
N LEU A 497 18.09 22.01 11.55
CA LEU A 497 19.52 21.87 11.78
C LEU A 497 19.85 20.80 12.83
N ALA A 498 18.98 20.63 13.84
CA ALA A 498 19.16 19.55 14.82
C ALA A 498 19.01 18.15 14.17
N TYR A 499 18.02 17.95 13.29
CA TYR A 499 17.91 16.69 12.56
C TYR A 499 19.00 16.54 11.49
N ALA A 500 19.32 17.57 10.70
CA ALA A 500 20.39 17.49 9.70
C ALA A 500 21.75 17.14 10.32
N PHE A 501 22.09 17.70 11.50
CA PHE A 501 23.30 17.33 12.24
C PHE A 501 23.23 15.87 12.73
N ARG A 502 22.09 15.41 13.27
CA ARG A 502 21.88 14.01 13.68
C ARG A 502 21.95 13.04 12.49
N ASP A 503 21.43 13.42 11.34
CA ASP A 503 21.36 12.59 10.13
C ASP A 503 22.75 12.48 9.47
N ALA A 504 23.52 13.58 9.49
CA ALA A 504 24.94 13.55 9.12
C ALA A 504 25.75 12.62 10.05
N LEU A 505 25.49 12.66 11.36
CA LEU A 505 26.12 11.75 12.32
C LEU A 505 25.77 10.27 12.05
N LEU A 506 24.54 9.94 11.64
CA LEU A 506 24.20 8.58 11.21
C LEU A 506 25.07 8.10 10.04
N ARG A 507 25.24 8.92 8.99
CA ARG A 507 26.08 8.56 7.84
C ARG A 507 27.56 8.38 8.22
N LEU A 508 28.03 9.09 9.24
CA LEU A 508 29.35 8.87 9.84
C LEU A 508 29.39 7.66 10.80
N GLY A 509 28.29 6.90 10.94
CA GLY A 509 28.14 5.76 11.84
C GLY A 509 28.24 6.15 13.32
N ILE A 510 27.57 7.23 13.72
CA ILE A 510 27.54 7.79 15.08
C ILE A 510 26.08 7.98 15.50
N ALA A 511 25.61 7.21 16.49
CA ALA A 511 24.26 7.37 17.01
C ALA A 511 24.15 8.63 17.90
N ALA A 512 23.09 9.41 17.70
CA ALA A 512 22.76 10.58 18.50
C ALA A 512 21.23 10.70 18.71
N SER A 513 20.85 11.33 19.81
CA SER A 513 19.46 11.57 20.20
C SER A 513 19.10 13.06 20.16
N VAL A 514 17.88 13.41 19.74
CA VAL A 514 17.39 14.79 19.69
C VAL A 514 16.43 15.04 20.85
N ASN A 515 16.80 15.97 21.74
CA ASN A 515 16.10 16.21 23.00
C ASN A 515 15.60 17.66 23.07
N LEU A 516 14.29 17.85 23.11
CA LEU A 516 13.66 19.16 23.27
C LEU A 516 13.78 19.64 24.73
N GLN A 517 14.38 20.80 24.92
CA GLN A 517 14.45 21.51 26.19
C GLN A 517 13.50 22.71 26.15
N THR A 518 12.29 22.52 26.67
CA THR A 518 11.30 23.59 26.77
C THR A 518 11.76 24.71 27.68
N ARG A 519 11.52 25.97 27.31
CA ARG A 519 11.96 27.15 28.07
C ARG A 519 10.82 28.12 28.31
N SER A 520 10.87 28.79 29.47
CA SER A 520 9.91 29.84 29.82
C SER A 520 10.05 31.04 28.88
N ALA A 521 8.92 31.50 28.33
CA ALA A 521 8.85 32.71 27.51
C ALA A 521 9.51 33.91 28.23
N PRO A 522 10.25 34.80 27.51
CA PRO A 522 10.37 34.88 26.05
C PRO A 522 11.47 33.99 25.45
N ARG A 523 12.13 33.12 26.22
CA ARG A 523 13.17 32.22 25.68
C ARG A 523 12.51 31.09 24.88
N LYS A 524 12.95 30.89 23.64
CA LYS A 524 12.53 29.77 22.80
C LYS A 524 13.14 28.45 23.29
N ASP A 525 12.44 27.36 22.99
CA ASP A 525 12.90 25.99 23.20
C ASP A 525 14.17 25.67 22.41
N ILE A 526 14.95 24.69 22.88
CA ILE A 526 16.19 24.24 22.24
C ILE A 526 16.14 22.74 21.97
N TYR A 527 16.50 22.36 20.75
CA TYR A 527 16.81 20.99 20.36
C TYR A 527 18.28 20.70 20.70
N ALA A 528 18.51 19.83 21.68
CA ALA A 528 19.84 19.37 22.06
C ALA A 528 20.09 18.00 21.43
N VAL A 529 20.99 17.97 20.43
CA VAL A 529 21.50 16.72 19.86
C VAL A 529 22.60 16.20 20.77
N VAL A 530 22.39 15.02 21.36
CA VAL A 530 23.29 14.40 22.33
C VAL A 530 23.81 13.09 21.77
N ILE A 531 25.14 12.97 21.64
CA ILE A 531 25.81 11.76 21.15
C ILE A 531 25.60 10.61 22.13
N ALA A 532 25.37 9.41 21.63
CA ALA A 532 25.22 8.23 22.46
C ALA A 532 26.60 7.76 23.00
N SER A 533 26.68 7.57 24.32
CA SER A 533 27.87 7.14 25.11
C SER A 533 28.85 6.19 24.40
N PRO A 534 28.43 5.09 23.73
CA PRO A 534 29.34 4.15 23.08
C PRO A 534 30.11 4.76 21.89
N PHE A 535 29.56 5.81 21.26
CA PHE A 535 30.12 6.47 20.09
C PHE A 535 30.99 7.68 20.45
N ASN A 536 31.10 8.02 21.75
CA ASN A 536 31.92 9.14 22.23
C ASN A 536 33.38 9.10 21.73
N PRO A 537 34.11 7.97 21.71
CA PRO A 537 35.48 7.96 21.19
C PRO A 537 35.56 8.26 19.69
N LYS A 538 34.57 7.77 18.93
CA LYS A 538 34.49 7.96 17.47
C LYS A 538 34.17 9.43 17.13
N PHE A 539 33.21 10.02 17.84
CA PHE A 539 32.89 11.44 17.69
C PHE A 539 34.01 12.35 18.24
N GLY A 540 34.62 11.98 19.35
CA GLY A 540 35.77 12.67 19.94
C GLY A 540 36.96 12.73 18.99
N ALA A 541 37.33 11.61 18.38
CA ALA A 541 38.36 11.55 17.35
C ALA A 541 38.01 12.41 16.11
N LEU A 542 36.73 12.42 15.70
CA LEU A 542 36.25 13.29 14.63
C LEU A 542 36.45 14.77 14.97
N VAL A 543 36.08 15.23 16.17
CA VAL A 543 36.12 16.66 16.54
C VAL A 543 37.40 17.13 17.25
N GLY A 544 38.36 16.24 17.51
CA GLY A 544 39.62 16.57 18.18
C GLY A 544 39.53 16.67 19.71
N VAL A 545 38.58 15.97 20.33
CA VAL A 545 38.36 15.93 21.78
C VAL A 545 38.54 14.50 22.29
N ASP A 546 39.51 14.27 23.17
CA ASP A 546 39.67 12.97 23.82
C ASP A 546 38.51 12.71 24.80
N ALA A 547 37.81 11.60 24.59
CA ALA A 547 36.64 11.21 25.36
C ALA A 547 36.57 9.67 25.48
N PRO A 548 36.51 9.13 26.71
CA PRO A 548 36.51 7.68 26.91
C PRO A 548 35.20 7.06 26.41
N ALA A 549 35.24 5.75 26.11
CA ALA A 549 34.02 4.99 25.90
C ALA A 549 33.19 5.02 27.19
N GLY A 550 31.92 5.43 27.10
CA GLY A 550 30.99 5.31 28.22
C GLY A 550 30.47 3.87 28.36
N ASP A 551 29.73 3.61 29.43
CA ASP A 551 29.19 2.28 29.70
C ASP A 551 28.18 1.84 28.62
N LEU A 552 28.42 0.63 28.09
CA LEU A 552 27.55 -0.05 27.14
C LEU A 552 26.21 -0.48 27.76
N SER A 553 26.14 -0.65 29.09
CA SER A 553 24.91 -1.06 29.79
C SER A 553 23.81 0.02 29.76
N GLY A 554 24.21 1.29 29.68
CA GLY A 554 23.31 2.45 29.78
C GLY A 554 22.87 3.06 28.44
N SER A 555 23.31 2.53 27.30
CA SER A 555 22.94 3.07 25.98
C SER A 555 21.75 2.30 25.38
N PRO A 556 20.59 2.94 25.14
CA PRO A 556 19.46 2.29 24.48
C PRO A 556 19.71 2.02 22.99
N PHE A 557 20.62 2.76 22.35
CA PHE A 557 20.81 2.76 20.89
C PHE A 557 21.72 1.63 20.41
N THR A 558 21.30 0.97 19.32
CA THR A 558 22.15 0.14 18.47
C THR A 558 22.16 0.74 17.06
N LEU A 559 23.27 0.63 16.34
CA LEU A 559 23.43 1.13 14.97
C LEU A 559 24.22 0.10 14.18
N ASP A 560 23.71 -0.30 13.02
CA ASP A 560 24.45 -1.07 12.01
C ASP A 560 24.72 -0.21 10.75
N GLU A 561 25.04 -0.84 9.63
CA GLU A 561 25.31 -0.14 8.35
C GLU A 561 24.04 0.40 7.66
N ASN A 562 22.86 -0.15 7.97
CA ASN A 562 21.58 0.14 7.32
C ASN A 562 20.60 0.88 8.24
N PHE A 563 20.66 0.69 9.57
CA PHE A 563 19.63 1.15 10.50
C PHE A 563 20.16 1.60 11.87
N LEU A 564 19.58 2.69 12.39
CA LEU A 564 19.56 3.00 13.83
C LEU A 564 18.35 2.31 14.48
N TYR A 565 18.59 1.50 15.52
CA TYR A 565 17.54 0.89 16.33
C TYR A 565 17.22 1.76 17.55
N MET A 566 15.96 2.17 17.67
CA MET A 566 15.42 3.04 18.71
C MET A 566 14.42 2.24 19.58
N PRO A 567 14.76 1.84 20.82
CA PRO A 567 13.84 1.06 21.64
C PRO A 567 12.60 1.86 22.01
N ILE A 568 11.47 1.18 22.07
CA ILE A 568 10.19 1.77 22.42
C ILE A 568 10.12 2.04 23.92
N LYS A 569 9.63 3.22 24.29
CA LYS A 569 9.60 3.77 25.65
C LYS A 569 8.21 3.65 26.27
N SER A 570 7.16 3.95 25.52
CA SER A 570 5.77 3.68 25.89
C SER A 570 4.92 3.55 24.64
N ILE A 571 3.79 2.86 24.78
CA ILE A 571 2.72 2.81 23.79
C ILE A 571 1.46 3.19 24.54
N ASP A 572 0.80 4.23 24.07
CA ASP A 572 -0.44 4.76 24.64
C ASP A 572 -1.54 4.61 23.56
N VAL A 573 -2.76 4.22 23.93
CA VAL A 573 -3.85 3.97 22.97
C VAL A 573 -5.02 4.91 23.27
N GLU A 574 -5.53 5.58 22.24
CA GLU A 574 -6.66 6.52 22.34
C GLU A 574 -7.67 6.24 21.23
N GLU A 575 -8.95 6.08 21.58
CA GLU A 575 -10.03 5.96 20.60
C GLU A 575 -10.51 7.34 20.16
N MET A 576 -10.47 7.62 18.85
CA MET A 576 -10.85 8.92 18.29
C MET A 576 -11.49 8.80 16.90
N GLU A 577 -12.23 9.85 16.52
CA GLU A 577 -12.70 10.09 15.16
C GLU A 577 -11.78 11.13 14.51
N THR A 578 -11.18 10.82 13.36
CA THR A 578 -10.23 11.69 12.65
C THR A 578 -10.15 11.34 11.17
N GLU A 579 -9.57 12.22 10.36
CA GLU A 579 -9.18 11.87 8.99
C GLU A 579 -7.91 11.00 9.01
N VAL A 580 -7.64 10.28 7.93
CA VAL A 580 -6.60 9.24 7.87
C VAL A 580 -6.01 9.12 6.46
N TYR A 581 -4.69 8.91 6.33
CA TYR A 581 -3.90 9.07 5.10
C TYR A 581 -2.85 7.96 4.93
N ASN A 582 -2.40 7.76 3.69
CA ASN A 582 -1.36 6.80 3.30
C ASN A 582 -0.83 7.18 1.90
N PHE A 583 0.24 6.57 1.40
CA PHE A 583 0.74 6.79 0.05
C PHE A 583 1.64 5.64 -0.43
N SER A 584 1.67 5.40 -1.74
CA SER A 584 2.49 4.37 -2.39
C SER A 584 3.76 4.98 -3.00
N VAL A 585 4.85 4.21 -3.04
CA VAL A 585 6.21 4.70 -3.24
C VAL A 585 6.95 3.80 -4.24
N GLU A 586 7.47 4.38 -5.32
CA GLU A 586 8.11 3.64 -6.44
C GLU A 586 9.13 2.60 -5.94
N GLU A 587 9.09 1.37 -6.47
CA GLU A 587 9.94 0.21 -6.13
C GLU A 587 9.87 -0.32 -4.69
N ASP A 588 9.99 0.56 -3.69
CA ASP A 588 10.27 0.24 -2.28
C ASP A 588 9.03 0.16 -1.40
N GLU A 589 7.90 0.73 -1.85
CA GLU A 589 6.57 0.64 -1.24
C GLU A 589 6.52 0.93 0.28
N SER A 590 7.41 1.81 0.71
CA SER A 590 7.70 2.12 2.11
C SER A 590 8.25 3.52 2.28
N TYR A 591 8.08 4.10 3.46
CA TYR A 591 8.46 5.47 3.76
C TYR A 591 8.82 5.68 5.23
N VAL A 592 9.60 6.72 5.51
CA VAL A 592 9.87 7.19 6.87
C VAL A 592 8.81 8.22 7.29
N ALA A 593 8.00 7.88 8.30
CA ALA A 593 7.02 8.76 8.93
C ALA A 593 7.25 8.84 10.45
N GLU A 594 7.15 10.04 11.02
CA GLU A 594 7.55 10.36 12.40
C GLU A 594 8.93 9.79 12.80
N GLY A 595 9.85 9.72 11.83
CA GLY A 595 11.22 9.23 12.04
C GLY A 595 11.35 7.70 12.11
N ALA A 596 10.28 6.92 11.90
CA ALA A 596 10.30 5.46 11.82
C ALA A 596 9.86 4.97 10.43
N VAL A 597 10.24 3.74 10.07
CA VAL A 597 9.90 3.14 8.77
C VAL A 597 8.52 2.47 8.79
N SER A 598 7.72 2.72 7.75
CA SER A 598 6.40 2.11 7.48
C SER A 598 6.26 1.59 6.04
N HIS A 599 5.24 0.77 5.76
CA HIS A 599 4.94 0.14 4.45
C HIS A 599 3.53 0.49 3.95
N ASN A 600 3.30 0.42 2.63
CA ASN A 600 1.98 0.57 2.00
C ASN A 600 1.15 -0.74 2.00
N CYS A 601 -0.02 -0.74 1.33
CA CYS A 601 -0.78 -1.96 0.99
C CYS A 601 -1.00 -2.12 -0.54
N THR A 602 -0.30 -3.08 -1.18
CA THR A 602 -0.71 -3.72 -2.46
C THR A 602 -0.05 -5.11 -2.70
N ALA A 603 -0.21 -5.72 -3.88
CA ALA A 603 0.15 -7.13 -4.17
C ALA A 603 1.38 -7.31 -5.11
N PRO A 604 2.16 -8.42 -4.97
CA PRO A 604 3.32 -8.73 -5.81
C PRO A 604 2.95 -9.31 -7.19
N GLN A 605 3.93 -9.37 -8.09
CA GLN A 605 3.82 -9.98 -9.43
C GLN A 605 4.74 -11.21 -9.53
N TYR A 606 4.35 -12.20 -10.35
CA TYR A 606 5.10 -13.44 -10.57
C TYR A 606 5.29 -13.73 -12.07
N THR A 607 6.32 -14.50 -12.42
CA THR A 607 6.77 -14.75 -13.80
C THR A 607 6.11 -15.93 -14.50
N SER A 608 5.42 -16.82 -13.78
CA SER A 608 4.70 -17.98 -14.35
C SER A 608 3.18 -17.80 -14.27
N ASN A 609 2.41 -18.42 -15.16
CA ASN A 609 0.95 -18.37 -15.12
C ASN A 609 0.40 -18.93 -13.78
N SER A 610 -0.63 -18.29 -13.23
CA SER A 610 -1.39 -18.77 -12.06
C SER A 610 -2.89 -18.84 -12.39
N PHE A 611 -3.66 -19.58 -11.58
CA PHE A 611 -5.06 -19.89 -11.89
C PHE A 611 -5.97 -19.65 -10.69
N HIS A 612 -7.09 -18.97 -10.92
CA HIS A 612 -8.15 -18.75 -9.96
C HIS A 612 -9.47 -19.25 -10.57
N SER A 613 -10.21 -20.08 -9.82
CA SER A 613 -11.53 -20.56 -10.23
C SER A 613 -12.48 -20.68 -9.03
N GLY A 614 -13.03 -19.53 -8.65
CA GLY A 614 -14.05 -19.44 -7.62
C GLY A 614 -15.44 -19.92 -8.05
N VAL A 615 -16.19 -20.46 -7.08
CA VAL A 615 -17.61 -20.80 -7.22
C VAL A 615 -18.40 -20.14 -6.09
N ILE A 616 -19.32 -19.23 -6.45
CA ILE A 616 -20.11 -18.46 -5.48
C ILE A 616 -21.59 -18.83 -5.66
N GLU A 617 -22.15 -19.54 -4.68
CA GLU A 617 -23.55 -19.97 -4.62
C GLU A 617 -24.34 -19.11 -3.63
N ILE A 618 -25.33 -18.36 -4.12
CA ILE A 618 -26.17 -17.48 -3.28
C ILE A 618 -27.64 -17.94 -3.33
N VAL A 619 -28.32 -17.91 -2.19
CA VAL A 619 -29.72 -18.28 -2.03
C VAL A 619 -30.45 -17.18 -1.27
N VAL A 620 -31.28 -16.42 -1.97
CA VAL A 620 -32.05 -15.29 -1.41
C VAL A 620 -33.52 -15.70 -1.30
N LYS A 621 -33.96 -15.99 -0.08
CA LYS A 621 -35.32 -16.46 0.23
C LYS A 621 -36.36 -15.34 0.08
N LYS A 622 -37.63 -15.70 0.29
CA LYS A 622 -38.79 -14.82 0.14
C LYS A 622 -38.63 -13.50 0.91
N GLY A 623 -38.75 -12.37 0.20
CA GLY A 623 -38.64 -11.02 0.76
C GLY A 623 -37.25 -10.63 1.31
N ALA A 624 -36.22 -11.45 1.09
CA ALA A 624 -34.86 -11.18 1.57
C ALA A 624 -34.06 -10.32 0.58
N ARG A 625 -32.99 -9.65 1.03
CA ARG A 625 -32.09 -8.83 0.20
C ARG A 625 -30.63 -9.24 0.37
N SER A 626 -29.89 -9.37 -0.72
CA SER A 626 -28.47 -9.67 -0.70
C SER A 626 -27.73 -8.81 -1.72
N ARG A 627 -26.76 -8.02 -1.27
CA ARG A 627 -25.79 -7.33 -2.14
C ARG A 627 -24.45 -8.03 -2.03
N TYR A 628 -23.85 -8.40 -3.15
CA TYR A 628 -22.52 -9.01 -3.20
C TYR A 628 -21.60 -8.12 -4.03
N SER A 629 -20.54 -7.61 -3.41
CA SER A 629 -19.58 -6.70 -4.03
C SER A 629 -18.23 -7.38 -4.19
N THR A 630 -17.63 -7.30 -5.37
CA THR A 630 -16.24 -7.72 -5.60
C THR A 630 -15.46 -6.70 -6.41
N ILE A 631 -14.29 -6.31 -5.90
CA ILE A 631 -13.25 -5.62 -6.65
C ILE A 631 -12.11 -6.62 -6.81
N GLN A 632 -11.71 -6.90 -8.05
CA GLN A 632 -10.63 -7.83 -8.35
C GLN A 632 -9.52 -7.07 -9.08
N ASN A 633 -8.30 -7.16 -8.58
CA ASN A 633 -7.09 -6.66 -9.24
C ASN A 633 -6.01 -7.75 -9.23
N TRP A 634 -6.06 -8.65 -10.20
CA TRP A 634 -5.10 -9.75 -10.31
C TRP A 634 -3.83 -9.34 -11.06
N SER A 635 -2.70 -9.98 -10.78
CA SER A 635 -1.50 -9.84 -11.62
C SER A 635 -1.75 -10.36 -13.06
N THR A 636 -1.03 -9.80 -14.03
CA THR A 636 -1.26 -9.96 -15.49
C THR A 636 -0.96 -11.36 -16.05
N ASN A 637 -0.58 -12.29 -15.19
CA ASN A 637 -0.32 -13.71 -15.43
C ASN A 637 -1.46 -14.64 -14.93
N VAL A 638 -2.52 -14.11 -14.31
CA VAL A 638 -3.62 -14.91 -13.73
C VAL A 638 -4.73 -15.22 -14.73
N TYR A 639 -5.18 -16.47 -14.77
CA TYR A 639 -6.45 -16.87 -15.38
C TYR A 639 -7.56 -16.86 -14.33
N ASN A 640 -8.62 -16.08 -14.55
CA ASN A 640 -9.69 -15.79 -13.60
C ASN A 640 -11.03 -16.35 -14.14
N LEU A 641 -11.32 -17.63 -13.88
CA LEU A 641 -12.44 -18.37 -14.49
C LEU A 641 -13.50 -18.72 -13.42
N VAL A 642 -14.42 -17.79 -13.16
CA VAL A 642 -15.29 -17.78 -11.96
C VAL A 642 -16.76 -18.05 -12.33
N THR A 643 -17.41 -18.95 -11.59
CA THR A 643 -18.86 -19.21 -11.73
C THR A 643 -19.60 -18.64 -10.52
N GLN A 644 -20.39 -17.59 -10.71
CA GLN A 644 -21.17 -16.94 -9.65
C GLN A 644 -22.67 -17.01 -9.97
N ARG A 645 -23.52 -17.37 -9.01
CA ARG A 645 -24.97 -17.48 -9.22
C ARG A 645 -25.79 -17.36 -7.95
N ALA A 646 -26.90 -16.62 -8.05
CA ALA A 646 -27.93 -16.50 -7.05
C ALA A 646 -29.24 -17.16 -7.51
N LYS A 647 -29.93 -17.87 -6.61
CA LYS A 647 -31.37 -18.15 -6.74
C LYS A 647 -32.15 -17.18 -5.88
N VAL A 648 -33.12 -16.49 -6.48
CA VAL A 648 -33.93 -15.46 -5.81
C VAL A 648 -35.39 -15.91 -5.80
N PHE A 649 -35.97 -15.99 -4.61
CA PHE A 649 -37.34 -16.45 -4.35
C PHE A 649 -38.31 -15.27 -4.15
N ALA A 650 -39.58 -15.51 -3.82
CA ALA A 650 -40.67 -14.55 -4.03
C ALA A 650 -40.43 -13.18 -3.37
N ASN A 651 -40.47 -12.10 -4.15
CA ASN A 651 -40.18 -10.72 -3.70
C ASN A 651 -38.78 -10.53 -3.05
N GLY A 652 -37.86 -11.47 -3.22
CA GLY A 652 -36.46 -11.30 -2.84
C GLY A 652 -35.68 -10.45 -3.85
N THR A 653 -34.58 -9.87 -3.41
CA THR A 653 -33.71 -8.98 -4.21
C THR A 653 -32.26 -9.45 -4.12
N HIS A 654 -31.60 -9.62 -5.26
CA HIS A 654 -30.16 -9.80 -5.31
C HIS A 654 -29.46 -8.77 -6.22
N GLU A 655 -28.31 -8.28 -5.78
CA GLU A 655 -27.55 -7.21 -6.41
C GLU A 655 -26.07 -7.63 -6.53
N TRP A 656 -25.59 -7.85 -7.76
CA TRP A 656 -24.16 -8.02 -8.04
C TRP A 656 -23.53 -6.65 -8.32
N VAL A 657 -22.42 -6.34 -7.65
CA VAL A 657 -21.65 -5.08 -7.83
C VAL A 657 -20.19 -5.46 -8.07
N ASP A 658 -19.75 -5.46 -9.33
CA ASP A 658 -18.54 -6.15 -9.77
C ASP A 658 -17.55 -5.25 -10.52
N ALA A 659 -16.26 -5.32 -10.17
CA ALA A 659 -15.18 -4.61 -10.82
C ALA A 659 -14.01 -5.56 -11.14
N ASN A 660 -13.81 -5.85 -12.43
CA ASN A 660 -12.77 -6.76 -12.90
C ASN A 660 -11.61 -5.95 -13.50
N LEU A 661 -10.46 -5.96 -12.83
CA LEU A 661 -9.21 -5.34 -13.26
C LEU A 661 -8.04 -6.34 -13.14
N GLY A 662 -6.94 -6.06 -13.82
CA GLY A 662 -5.80 -6.98 -13.83
C GLY A 662 -6.13 -8.29 -14.56
N SER A 663 -5.44 -9.39 -14.22
CA SER A 663 -5.49 -10.73 -14.86
C SER A 663 -4.98 -10.78 -16.31
N LYS A 664 -4.60 -11.97 -16.79
CA LYS A 664 -4.35 -12.24 -18.21
C LYS A 664 -5.68 -12.43 -18.95
N VAL A 665 -6.53 -13.28 -18.40
CA VAL A 665 -7.84 -13.66 -18.96
C VAL A 665 -8.87 -13.77 -17.83
N THR A 666 -9.99 -13.05 -17.95
CA THR A 666 -11.20 -13.29 -17.13
C THR A 666 -12.30 -13.92 -17.98
N MET A 667 -13.00 -14.90 -17.40
CA MET A 667 -14.31 -15.37 -17.84
C MET A 667 -15.24 -15.40 -16.62
N LYS A 668 -16.16 -14.42 -16.52
CA LYS A 668 -17.02 -14.24 -15.33
C LYS A 668 -18.41 -13.78 -15.74
N TYR A 669 -19.44 -14.55 -15.38
CA TYR A 669 -20.82 -14.30 -15.82
C TYR A 669 -21.83 -14.46 -14.66
N PRO A 670 -21.84 -13.56 -13.65
CA PRO A 670 -22.68 -13.73 -12.47
C PRO A 670 -24.16 -13.73 -12.84
N SER A 671 -24.90 -14.65 -12.24
CA SER A 671 -26.22 -15.08 -12.74
C SER A 671 -27.30 -14.92 -11.66
N CYS A 672 -28.46 -14.36 -12.01
CA CYS A 672 -29.65 -14.37 -11.15
C CYS A 672 -30.72 -15.28 -11.76
N TYR A 673 -31.09 -16.33 -11.03
CA TYR A 673 -32.19 -17.21 -11.35
C TYR A 673 -33.40 -16.75 -10.53
N LEU A 674 -34.35 -16.10 -11.19
CA LEU A 674 -35.52 -15.46 -10.58
C LEU A 674 -36.65 -16.50 -10.54
N MET A 675 -36.68 -17.26 -9.43
CA MET A 675 -37.40 -18.53 -9.29
C MET A 675 -38.90 -18.39 -9.03
N GLU A 676 -39.32 -17.28 -8.43
CA GLU A 676 -40.67 -17.09 -7.88
C GLU A 676 -41.18 -15.65 -8.08
N PRO A 677 -42.51 -15.40 -7.98
CA PRO A 677 -43.09 -14.12 -8.35
C PRO A 677 -42.52 -12.91 -7.59
N GLY A 678 -42.31 -11.82 -8.32
CA GLY A 678 -41.80 -10.55 -7.77
C GLY A 678 -40.30 -10.55 -7.43
N ALA A 679 -39.56 -11.64 -7.65
CA ALA A 679 -38.11 -11.67 -7.45
C ALA A 679 -37.39 -10.63 -8.35
N HIS A 680 -36.36 -9.97 -7.79
CA HIS A 680 -35.54 -8.96 -8.46
C HIS A 680 -34.07 -9.39 -8.55
N GLY A 681 -33.44 -9.13 -9.71
CA GLY A 681 -32.01 -9.34 -9.92
C GLY A 681 -31.35 -8.14 -10.60
N GLU A 682 -30.42 -7.49 -9.91
CA GLU A 682 -29.59 -6.41 -10.46
C GLU A 682 -28.14 -6.86 -10.66
N MET A 683 -27.54 -6.37 -11.75
CA MET A 683 -26.11 -6.46 -12.04
C MET A 683 -25.59 -5.06 -12.39
N LEU A 684 -24.50 -4.68 -11.73
CA LEU A 684 -23.68 -3.52 -12.07
C LEU A 684 -22.21 -3.97 -12.16
N SER A 685 -21.72 -4.16 -13.39
CA SER A 685 -20.39 -4.73 -13.67
C SER A 685 -19.50 -3.74 -14.43
N MET A 686 -18.22 -3.69 -14.06
CA MET A 686 -17.15 -3.10 -14.85
C MET A 686 -16.08 -4.12 -15.21
N ALA A 687 -15.54 -4.02 -16.43
CA ALA A 687 -14.34 -4.72 -16.87
C ALA A 687 -13.31 -3.74 -17.46
N PHE A 688 -12.06 -3.83 -17.00
CA PHE A 688 -10.93 -3.06 -17.50
C PHE A 688 -9.90 -3.95 -18.18
N ALA A 689 -9.56 -3.70 -19.44
CA ALA A 689 -8.53 -4.44 -20.17
C ALA A 689 -7.40 -3.53 -20.67
N GLY A 690 -6.19 -3.72 -20.14
CA GLY A 690 -4.92 -3.15 -20.61
C GLY A 690 -4.13 -4.07 -21.55
N PRO A 691 -2.85 -3.75 -21.83
CA PRO A 691 -2.00 -4.48 -22.77
C PRO A 691 -1.95 -5.99 -22.52
N GLY A 692 -2.28 -6.79 -23.55
CA GLY A 692 -2.25 -8.25 -23.49
C GLY A 692 -3.37 -8.92 -22.67
N GLN A 693 -4.31 -8.15 -22.13
CA GLN A 693 -5.38 -8.66 -21.25
C GLN A 693 -6.69 -8.88 -22.02
N VAL A 694 -7.43 -9.94 -21.66
CA VAL A 694 -8.77 -10.23 -22.22
C VAL A 694 -9.81 -10.42 -21.10
N GLN A 695 -10.75 -9.50 -20.98
CA GLN A 695 -11.80 -9.54 -19.96
C GLN A 695 -13.17 -9.87 -20.58
N ASP A 696 -13.55 -11.16 -20.63
CA ASP A 696 -14.88 -11.60 -21.07
C ASP A 696 -15.80 -11.70 -19.85
N ALA A 697 -16.37 -10.54 -19.49
CA ALA A 697 -17.26 -10.37 -18.35
C ALA A 697 -18.73 -10.27 -18.82
N GLY A 698 -19.69 -10.40 -17.91
CA GLY A 698 -21.09 -10.17 -18.23
C GLY A 698 -22.01 -10.75 -17.18
N SER A 699 -23.24 -11.09 -17.55
CA SER A 699 -24.23 -11.58 -16.57
C SER A 699 -25.35 -12.40 -17.20
N LYS A 700 -26.09 -13.14 -16.37
CA LYS A 700 -27.26 -13.92 -16.83
C LYS A 700 -28.48 -13.65 -15.96
N MET A 701 -29.53 -13.09 -16.54
CA MET A 701 -30.83 -12.88 -15.87
C MET A 701 -31.82 -13.90 -16.45
N ILE A 702 -32.23 -14.88 -15.62
CA ILE A 702 -33.14 -15.95 -16.04
C ILE A 702 -34.43 -15.88 -15.24
N HIS A 703 -35.52 -15.56 -15.93
CA HIS A 703 -36.86 -15.37 -15.38
C HIS A 703 -37.66 -16.67 -15.52
N PHE A 704 -37.99 -17.29 -14.37
CA PHE A 704 -38.81 -18.51 -14.31
C PHE A 704 -40.25 -18.25 -13.85
N ALA A 705 -40.56 -17.05 -13.34
CA ALA A 705 -41.84 -16.76 -12.70
C ALA A 705 -42.43 -15.37 -13.04
N PRO A 706 -43.77 -15.19 -12.94
CA PRO A 706 -44.44 -13.93 -13.25
C PRO A 706 -43.99 -12.73 -12.41
N ASN A 707 -44.10 -11.53 -12.99
CA ASN A 707 -43.78 -10.23 -12.37
C ASN A 707 -42.35 -10.14 -11.81
N THR A 708 -41.44 -11.02 -12.24
CA THR A 708 -40.02 -10.93 -11.89
C THR A 708 -39.35 -9.82 -12.70
N THR A 709 -38.35 -9.17 -12.10
CA THR A 709 -37.73 -7.99 -12.70
C THR A 709 -36.21 -8.06 -12.65
N SER A 710 -35.54 -7.47 -13.64
CA SER A 710 -34.08 -7.42 -13.63
C SER A 710 -33.52 -6.16 -14.28
N LYS A 711 -32.27 -5.82 -13.92
CA LYS A 711 -31.52 -4.69 -14.45
C LYS A 711 -30.07 -5.10 -14.62
N ILE A 712 -29.52 -4.88 -15.80
CA ILE A 712 -28.09 -5.09 -16.09
C ILE A 712 -27.51 -3.76 -16.53
N VAL A 713 -26.44 -3.34 -15.88
CA VAL A 713 -25.56 -2.25 -16.31
C VAL A 713 -24.15 -2.83 -16.42
N SER A 714 -23.62 -2.86 -17.63
CA SER A 714 -22.25 -3.29 -17.89
C SER A 714 -21.44 -2.12 -18.44
N LYS A 715 -20.21 -1.96 -17.94
CA LYS A 715 -19.26 -0.94 -18.37
C LYS A 715 -17.94 -1.58 -18.74
N SER A 716 -17.44 -1.31 -19.94
CA SER A 716 -16.17 -1.86 -20.43
C SER A 716 -15.21 -0.74 -20.80
N ILE A 717 -13.94 -0.87 -20.40
CA ILE A 717 -12.87 0.07 -20.73
C ILE A 717 -11.73 -0.74 -21.35
N SER A 718 -11.11 -0.23 -22.42
CA SER A 718 -10.01 -0.92 -23.11
C SER A 718 -8.89 0.02 -23.55
N ARG A 719 -7.65 -0.38 -23.25
CA ARG A 719 -6.40 0.37 -23.45
C ARG A 719 -5.27 -0.55 -23.94
N GLY A 720 -4.34 -0.01 -24.73
CA GLY A 720 -3.07 -0.63 -25.06
C GLY A 720 -3.16 -1.91 -25.90
N GLY A 721 -4.23 -2.06 -26.70
CA GLY A 721 -4.54 -3.29 -27.41
C GLY A 721 -5.29 -4.32 -26.55
N GLY A 722 -5.61 -3.96 -25.30
CA GLY A 722 -6.46 -4.76 -24.42
C GLY A 722 -7.85 -4.99 -24.99
N ARG A 723 -8.46 -6.11 -24.61
CA ARG A 723 -9.79 -6.52 -25.08
C ARG A 723 -10.76 -6.73 -23.91
N ALA A 724 -11.66 -5.79 -23.69
CA ALA A 724 -12.84 -6.06 -22.88
C ALA A 724 -13.93 -6.71 -23.74
N SER A 725 -14.88 -7.41 -23.11
CA SER A 725 -16.09 -7.90 -23.76
C SER A 725 -17.21 -8.02 -22.75
N TYR A 726 -18.43 -7.64 -23.15
CA TYR A 726 -19.65 -7.98 -22.43
C TYR A 726 -20.31 -9.20 -23.06
N ARG A 727 -20.71 -10.18 -22.24
CA ARG A 727 -21.46 -11.36 -22.67
C ARG A 727 -22.68 -11.59 -21.77
N GLY A 728 -23.84 -11.21 -22.27
CA GLY A 728 -25.11 -11.25 -21.55
C GLY A 728 -26.01 -12.39 -21.98
N LEU A 729 -26.74 -13.00 -21.04
CA LEU A 729 -27.95 -13.80 -21.35
C LEU A 729 -29.15 -13.25 -20.58
N LEU A 730 -30.17 -12.83 -21.30
CA LEU A 730 -31.49 -12.50 -20.76
C LEU A 730 -32.45 -13.58 -21.26
N LYS A 731 -32.92 -14.46 -20.36
CA LYS A 731 -33.85 -15.54 -20.69
C LYS A 731 -35.17 -15.32 -19.94
N VAL A 732 -36.28 -15.34 -20.66
CA VAL A 732 -37.62 -15.42 -20.07
C VAL A 732 -38.28 -16.72 -20.50
N HIS A 733 -38.63 -17.56 -19.54
CA HIS A 733 -39.31 -18.83 -19.81
C HIS A 733 -40.83 -18.65 -19.88
N LYS A 734 -41.46 -19.55 -20.63
CA LYS A 734 -42.92 -19.61 -20.78
C LYS A 734 -43.60 -19.81 -19.43
N GLY A 735 -44.61 -19.01 -19.14
CA GLY A 735 -45.27 -18.88 -17.84
C GLY A 735 -44.79 -17.69 -17.00
N ALA A 736 -43.73 -16.98 -17.39
CA ALA A 736 -43.22 -15.81 -16.66
C ALA A 736 -43.79 -14.48 -17.21
N SER A 737 -45.11 -14.30 -17.09
CA SER A 737 -45.81 -13.09 -17.55
C SER A 737 -45.56 -11.85 -16.68
N GLY A 738 -45.76 -10.65 -17.21
CA GLY A 738 -45.53 -9.37 -16.53
C GLY A 738 -44.05 -9.07 -16.24
N VAL A 739 -43.11 -9.78 -16.86
CA VAL A 739 -41.66 -9.59 -16.65
C VAL A 739 -41.18 -8.25 -17.18
N ARG A 740 -40.27 -7.59 -16.45
CA ARG A 740 -39.60 -6.36 -16.89
C ARG A 740 -38.09 -6.48 -16.76
N SER A 741 -37.35 -6.19 -17.82
CA SER A 741 -35.89 -6.21 -17.80
C SER A 741 -35.28 -5.10 -18.65
N SER A 742 -34.17 -4.52 -18.18
CA SER A 742 -33.32 -3.63 -18.98
C SER A 742 -31.86 -4.07 -18.94
N ALA A 743 -31.17 -3.99 -20.08
CA ALA A 743 -29.74 -4.31 -20.19
C ALA A 743 -28.99 -3.19 -20.92
N ASN A 744 -28.23 -2.38 -20.19
CA ASN A 744 -27.47 -1.24 -20.70
C ASN A 744 -25.98 -1.59 -20.70
N CYS A 745 -25.34 -1.56 -21.88
CA CYS A 745 -23.98 -2.05 -22.09
C CYS A 745 -23.10 -0.97 -22.70
N ASP A 746 -22.36 -0.25 -21.87
CA ASP A 746 -21.47 0.82 -22.32
C ASP A 746 -20.04 0.33 -22.53
N ALA A 747 -19.39 0.82 -23.57
CA ALA A 747 -17.97 0.64 -23.83
C ALA A 747 -17.26 1.98 -24.03
N LEU A 748 -16.03 2.07 -23.50
CA LEU A 748 -15.13 3.21 -23.65
C LEU A 748 -13.78 2.74 -24.20
N LEU A 749 -13.50 3.07 -25.45
CA LEU A 749 -12.22 2.82 -26.09
C LEU A 749 -11.30 4.03 -25.92
N LEU A 750 -10.11 3.80 -25.36
CA LEU A 750 -9.14 4.86 -25.07
C LEU A 750 -8.14 5.09 -26.21
N ASP A 751 -7.99 4.13 -27.12
CA ASP A 751 -7.09 4.20 -28.28
C ASP A 751 -7.63 3.38 -29.48
N PRO A 752 -7.02 3.51 -30.69
CA PRO A 752 -7.51 2.83 -31.89
C PRO A 752 -7.18 1.34 -32.01
N GLN A 753 -6.28 0.81 -31.18
CA GLN A 753 -5.81 -0.59 -31.24
C GLN A 753 -6.57 -1.51 -30.27
N SER A 754 -7.15 -0.94 -29.21
CA SER A 754 -7.96 -1.62 -28.22
C SER A 754 -9.35 -1.98 -28.75
N ARG A 755 -9.97 -2.99 -28.14
CA ARG A 755 -11.23 -3.57 -28.61
C ARG A 755 -12.22 -3.81 -27.46
N SER A 756 -13.48 -3.45 -27.68
CA SER A 756 -14.59 -3.94 -26.87
C SER A 756 -15.61 -4.62 -27.78
N ASP A 757 -16.14 -5.76 -27.34
CA ASP A 757 -17.19 -6.51 -28.02
C ASP A 757 -18.42 -6.66 -27.11
N THR A 758 -19.61 -6.49 -27.64
CA THR A 758 -20.87 -6.68 -26.91
C THR A 758 -21.63 -7.87 -27.51
N TYR A 759 -21.82 -8.92 -26.71
CA TYR A 759 -22.49 -10.17 -27.09
C TYR A 759 -23.77 -10.38 -26.27
N PRO A 760 -24.88 -9.68 -26.59
CA PRO A 760 -26.16 -9.85 -25.93
C PRO A 760 -26.92 -11.05 -26.52
N TYR A 761 -27.34 -11.98 -25.67
CA TYR A 761 -28.30 -13.03 -26.00
C TYR A 761 -29.60 -12.72 -25.28
N ILE A 762 -30.69 -12.59 -26.03
CA ILE A 762 -32.03 -12.32 -25.49
C ILE A 762 -32.98 -13.39 -26.05
N GLU A 763 -33.52 -14.20 -25.16
CA GLU A 763 -34.41 -15.32 -25.49
C GLU A 763 -35.71 -15.18 -24.71
N ILE A 764 -36.83 -15.06 -25.42
CA ILE A 764 -38.14 -14.77 -24.84
C ILE A 764 -39.13 -15.86 -25.29
N ASP A 765 -39.58 -16.68 -24.34
CA ASP A 765 -40.52 -17.79 -24.58
C ASP A 765 -41.97 -17.44 -24.15
N GLU A 766 -42.23 -16.17 -23.79
CA GLU A 766 -43.49 -15.66 -23.21
C GLU A 766 -43.91 -14.32 -23.85
N ASP A 767 -45.22 -14.10 -24.03
CA ASP A 767 -45.75 -12.97 -24.81
C ASP A 767 -45.89 -11.67 -23.97
N ASP A 768 -46.26 -11.79 -22.69
CA ASP A 768 -46.48 -10.65 -21.79
C ASP A 768 -45.19 -10.23 -21.06
N VAL A 769 -44.30 -9.53 -21.77
CA VAL A 769 -43.01 -9.04 -21.25
C VAL A 769 -42.70 -7.61 -21.68
N THR A 770 -41.82 -6.93 -20.94
CA THR A 770 -41.24 -5.63 -21.32
C THR A 770 -39.72 -5.70 -21.20
N ILE A 771 -39.03 -5.80 -22.33
CA ILE A 771 -37.58 -6.00 -22.40
C ILE A 771 -36.92 -4.85 -23.16
N GLY A 772 -35.93 -4.21 -22.55
CA GLY A 772 -35.08 -3.20 -23.18
C GLY A 772 -33.62 -3.64 -23.24
N HIS A 773 -32.95 -3.39 -24.35
CA HIS A 773 -31.50 -3.51 -24.43
C HIS A 773 -30.92 -2.29 -25.17
N GLU A 774 -29.88 -1.71 -24.58
CA GLU A 774 -29.10 -0.61 -25.14
C GLU A 774 -27.62 -0.99 -25.08
N ALA A 775 -26.88 -0.69 -26.15
CA ALA A 775 -25.44 -0.87 -26.22
C ALA A 775 -24.79 0.39 -26.81
N SER A 776 -23.87 1.01 -26.07
CA SER A 776 -23.13 2.19 -26.50
C SER A 776 -21.64 1.86 -26.64
N VAL A 777 -21.00 2.36 -27.70
CA VAL A 777 -19.53 2.27 -27.85
C VAL A 777 -19.01 3.67 -28.08
N SER A 778 -18.50 4.26 -27.01
CA SER A 778 -17.86 5.57 -27.01
C SER A 778 -16.36 5.42 -27.26
N LYS A 779 -15.80 6.35 -28.04
CA LYS A 779 -14.39 6.71 -27.93
C LYS A 779 -14.28 7.95 -27.05
N VAL A 780 -13.15 8.13 -26.37
CA VAL A 780 -12.87 9.44 -25.78
C VAL A 780 -12.75 10.45 -26.93
N GLY A 781 -13.68 11.40 -27.00
CA GLY A 781 -13.74 12.33 -28.12
C GLY A 781 -12.53 13.25 -28.16
N GLU A 782 -12.09 13.66 -29.34
CA GLU A 782 -11.07 14.71 -29.48
C GLU A 782 -11.61 16.06 -28.98
N GLU A 783 -12.90 16.38 -29.22
CA GLU A 783 -13.54 17.63 -28.77
C GLU A 783 -13.72 17.72 -27.24
N GLN A 784 -14.43 16.78 -26.61
CA GLN A 784 -13.78 15.91 -25.63
C GLN A 784 -12.62 16.43 -24.76
N LEU A 785 -11.47 15.79 -25.04
CA LEU A 785 -10.15 16.07 -24.51
C LEU A 785 -9.73 17.50 -24.76
N PHE A 786 -9.91 18.04 -25.98
CA PHE A 786 -9.56 19.41 -26.32
C PHE A 786 -10.27 20.43 -25.42
N TYR A 787 -11.56 20.25 -25.14
CA TYR A 787 -12.32 21.09 -24.23
C TYR A 787 -11.73 21.02 -22.81
N LEU A 788 -11.47 19.82 -22.29
CA LEU A 788 -10.90 19.64 -20.96
C LEU A 788 -9.46 20.19 -20.85
N MET A 789 -8.64 19.99 -21.87
CA MET A 789 -7.28 20.53 -21.99
C MET A 789 -7.30 22.07 -22.16
N SER A 790 -8.31 22.63 -22.83
CA SER A 790 -8.54 24.09 -22.89
C SER A 790 -8.88 24.71 -21.53
N ARG A 791 -9.27 23.89 -20.54
CA ARG A 791 -9.45 24.28 -19.13
C ARG A 791 -8.21 24.03 -18.26
N GLY A 792 -7.07 23.64 -18.86
CA GLY A 792 -5.79 23.51 -18.17
C GLY A 792 -5.47 22.11 -17.65
N LEU A 793 -6.27 21.09 -17.98
CA LEU A 793 -5.94 19.69 -17.64
C LEU A 793 -4.92 19.11 -18.64
N SER A 794 -4.06 18.20 -18.18
CA SER A 794 -3.27 17.36 -19.10
C SER A 794 -4.19 16.38 -19.87
N GLN A 795 -3.71 15.82 -20.99
CA GLN A 795 -4.46 14.80 -21.74
C GLN A 795 -4.75 13.55 -20.88
N GLU A 796 -3.83 13.20 -19.98
CA GLU A 796 -3.99 12.10 -19.02
C GLU A 796 -5.03 12.42 -17.94
N GLN A 797 -5.01 13.63 -17.37
CA GLN A 797 -6.04 14.11 -16.43
C GLN A 797 -7.43 14.21 -17.09
N ALA A 798 -7.49 14.68 -18.33
CA ALA A 798 -8.72 14.77 -19.11
C ALA A 798 -9.30 13.37 -19.41
N THR A 799 -8.46 12.43 -19.88
CA THR A 799 -8.83 11.01 -20.08
C THR A 799 -9.31 10.39 -18.77
N THR A 800 -8.56 10.56 -17.69
CA THR A 800 -8.88 10.05 -16.35
C THR A 800 -10.23 10.57 -15.86
N MET A 801 -10.52 11.87 -16.03
CA MET A 801 -11.80 12.44 -15.62
C MET A 801 -12.99 11.96 -16.49
N VAL A 802 -12.79 11.72 -17.78
CA VAL A 802 -13.81 11.06 -18.63
C VAL A 802 -14.06 9.62 -18.16
N VAL A 803 -13.01 8.87 -17.82
CA VAL A 803 -13.12 7.51 -17.27
C VAL A 803 -13.81 7.53 -15.89
N SER A 804 -13.44 8.43 -14.98
CA SER A 804 -14.10 8.59 -13.66
C SER A 804 -15.58 8.96 -13.79
N GLY A 805 -15.94 9.81 -14.75
CA GLY A 805 -17.35 10.11 -15.05
C GLY A 805 -18.11 8.91 -15.65
N PHE A 806 -17.43 8.08 -16.45
CA PHE A 806 -18.01 6.89 -17.06
C PHE A 806 -18.33 5.79 -16.04
N ILE A 807 -17.46 5.58 -15.05
CA ILE A 807 -17.59 4.56 -13.98
C ILE A 807 -18.43 5.00 -12.78
N GLU A 808 -18.76 6.29 -12.67
CA GLU A 808 -19.44 6.91 -11.53
C GLU A 808 -20.67 6.13 -11.00
N PRO A 809 -21.51 5.48 -11.83
CA PRO A 809 -22.62 4.66 -11.33
C PRO A 809 -22.18 3.46 -10.47
N LEU A 810 -21.08 2.78 -10.81
CA LEU A 810 -20.54 1.66 -10.01
C LEU A 810 -19.87 2.16 -8.73
N VAL A 811 -19.14 3.28 -8.81
CA VAL A 811 -18.55 3.96 -7.65
C VAL A 811 -19.61 4.33 -6.60
N LYS A 812 -20.84 4.67 -7.03
CA LYS A 812 -21.96 5.04 -6.13
C LYS A 812 -22.64 3.89 -5.40
N GLU A 813 -22.59 2.67 -5.93
CA GLU A 813 -23.20 1.48 -5.30
C GLU A 813 -22.23 0.71 -4.39
N LEU A 814 -20.97 1.13 -4.38
CA LEU A 814 -19.92 0.66 -3.49
C LEU A 814 -19.89 1.51 -2.20
N PRO A 815 -19.61 0.94 -1.02
CA PRO A 815 -19.36 1.74 0.18
C PRO A 815 -18.14 2.65 -0.02
N MET A 816 -18.02 3.73 0.77
CA MET A 816 -17.10 4.83 0.48
C MET A 816 -15.61 4.43 0.36
N GLU A 817 -15.17 3.43 1.13
CA GLU A 817 -13.81 2.89 1.10
C GLU A 817 -13.47 2.28 -0.30
N TYR A 818 -14.41 1.53 -0.85
CA TYR A 818 -14.35 0.83 -2.14
C TYR A 818 -14.54 1.76 -3.31
N ALA A 819 -15.40 2.77 -3.14
CA ALA A 819 -15.54 3.86 -4.09
C ALA A 819 -14.20 4.57 -4.30
N VAL A 820 -13.38 4.74 -3.25
CA VAL A 820 -12.03 5.31 -3.34
C VAL A 820 -11.03 4.33 -3.95
N GLU A 821 -10.93 3.09 -3.45
CA GLU A 821 -9.96 2.11 -3.96
C GLU A 821 -10.23 1.76 -5.43
N MET A 822 -11.50 1.63 -5.85
CA MET A 822 -11.86 1.43 -7.25
C MET A 822 -11.35 2.58 -8.15
N ASN A 823 -11.50 3.84 -7.72
CA ASN A 823 -10.97 4.98 -8.48
C ASN A 823 -9.43 4.94 -8.55
N ARG A 824 -8.74 4.60 -7.45
CA ARG A 824 -7.28 4.41 -7.42
C ARG A 824 -6.83 3.31 -8.37
N LEU A 825 -7.43 2.12 -8.32
CA LEU A 825 -7.11 0.99 -9.19
C LEU A 825 -7.26 1.37 -10.67
N ILE A 826 -8.27 2.17 -11.01
CA ILE A 826 -8.49 2.64 -12.38
C ILE A 826 -7.45 3.70 -12.79
N GLN A 827 -7.02 4.57 -11.88
CA GLN A 827 -5.90 5.50 -12.13
C GLN A 827 -4.58 4.76 -12.38
N LEU A 828 -4.24 3.73 -11.58
CA LEU A 828 -3.08 2.86 -11.83
C LEU A 828 -3.20 2.16 -13.19
N GLN A 829 -4.42 1.76 -13.58
CA GLN A 829 -4.71 1.23 -14.91
C GLN A 829 -4.76 2.30 -16.02
N MET A 830 -4.60 3.60 -15.70
CA MET A 830 -4.41 4.72 -16.65
C MET A 830 -2.96 5.19 -16.78
N GLU A 831 -2.08 4.93 -15.81
CA GLU A 831 -0.67 5.34 -15.89
C GLU A 831 0.00 4.78 -17.16
N GLY A 832 0.66 5.66 -17.93
CA GLY A 832 1.20 5.32 -19.25
C GLY A 832 0.16 5.21 -20.38
N SER A 833 -0.98 5.92 -20.28
CA SER A 833 -2.05 5.92 -21.29
C SER A 833 -1.82 6.86 -22.49
N VAL A 834 -0.74 7.64 -22.49
CA VAL A 834 -0.51 8.72 -23.47
C VAL A 834 0.85 8.57 -24.16
N GLY A 835 0.81 8.21 -25.45
CA GLY A 835 1.91 8.41 -26.41
C GLY A 835 2.98 7.33 -26.46
#